data_AF-A0A926DMH6-F1
#
_entry.id   AF-A0A926DMH6-F1
#
_cell.length_a   1.000
_cell.length_b   1.000
_cell.length_c   1.000
_cell.angle_alpha   90.00
_cell.angle_beta   90.00
_cell.angle_gamma   90.00
#
_symmetry.space_group_name_H-M   'P 1'
#
loop_
_entity.id
_entity.type
_entity.pdbx_description
1 polymer ?
#
loop_
_entity_poly.entity_id
_entity_poly.type
_entity_poly.pdbx_seq_one_letter_code
_entity_poly.pdbx_strand_id
1 'polypeptide(L)'
;MKKVFSIVLSFLLASTGPLAGSFAVSAAGNPFDEQRPYPQAVTEDFETKTLPESVAVNGARLSVDQTNRGISSGSLLVTPSSGSHSVYVLFGAKSGIQYQMSLLTKDINLSNVRVKIWSKMESGTYSSQEVIMNTKAAPDGWKKITGSFSGESGSVGIGYLEFFSVSTSVYFLDEILITPEFDSTVVKEGNLVQYSSFDTQEEINNLSYNKRAVTISVGEGAAGTKGSLHVVANGRTWANVSQDADLRVGRKYKVSFWAKANDETTEGLVIQLAIDRSRRTDPAAPLYAQPSDSQHPTIQSTWTKHEFIYQCTAATTDVGLPTIYFRVGNKATDVLDYCVDELVIEEVPNSYEVDVNTQFYGDSFENSAVILSVNGYLNSVGAWYRILAPYGNGFVIVKSGFLNNGETVKYYSPESVEGTYKAEYVAVDAWGLAGSAKEVYLSNSQFDEKEIIRANYDTSIWVDEMETLDATVTYQGGEASRNVLASIALYDDDGKLLSINNTQETVQAQRTSEIKLSIANDLLAEKSKVFLWDAQSFAPVRAAKEFTKTIYDEIIYVDPENGINSSKAPGTFHEPFKTMAHGRTKARSLMNDAIQSDSALNLCIVMMPGVYAGFDFTKVNTPCADNVSITYTSFKPGEAVVSEGKQVTEFTLYNSEKNIYQANIRNLGTVALNSRQIYVNGVRAVRARSEGKLENCVNLGKGGVGVTTTDTSLLDYKKINELELVFYENWTNPRFVVESASFDEETQLVTLKLNESLWNIRMNGGNTVPTVPEYYENAFELLDEGGEFYIDKTFGKLYYIPRDYEDMSTAEVVIPCDESLMSITGTAEEPMKNITFDGISFEHTTWTAPNASGFADGQNNGGSTATTSGFIPGAIELTNVHNVNFYNCKISKIGQTAVKMLEAVQNCDFVGNEIYDTSGGAIFVGDATWQHARAPKEEKYYQINNNVTDNYIHDISVEFRAGAAITAAFPKHMNICNNEVYSTAYSSVHTGWGWGSKAESGTVNLNINNNYLHKILNTIMFDGGAIYTLGHTGGSLDNLNEMCGNYCYDIGNMFGVLYPDEGSSYWLLDNNVVDQTQHPVWKGKGSSNVAARWTHIHINTINNIVYGDNNYSTTAEKLNNGTDIQYQDPHVYPNADWPEEAQKIIAQSGVREPYRDNFDFGLQEVYFPAEFKMEVGDTISLSYIPTTSKMVRYDISNVAKAFKSDNPDIVSVNANGELTAHSSGTTKIKVAFMDNEVERTFEGTVVVP
;
A
#
# COMPACT_ATOMS: atom_id res chain seq x y z
N MET A 1 -52.45 16.31 36.20
CA MET A 1 -53.76 16.59 36.86
C MET A 1 -54.66 17.27 35.82
N LYS A 2 -55.93 16.86 35.62
CA LYS A 2 -57.09 17.59 35.03
C LYS A 2 -56.88 18.59 33.85
N LYS A 3 -57.67 18.64 32.76
CA LYS A 3 -58.82 17.83 32.24
C LYS A 3 -59.37 18.54 30.96
N VAL A 4 -60.24 17.86 30.17
CA VAL A 4 -61.42 18.45 29.42
C VAL A 4 -61.09 19.31 28.17
N PHE A 5 -61.75 19.27 26.99
CA PHE A 5 -62.87 18.52 26.37
C PHE A 5 -62.86 18.78 24.81
N SER A 6 -63.72 18.23 23.90
CA SER A 6 -64.43 16.92 23.77
C SER A 6 -65.52 16.95 22.66
N ILE A 7 -65.70 15.84 21.90
CA ILE A 7 -66.92 15.40 21.13
C ILE A 7 -67.26 16.18 19.82
N VAL A 8 -67.45 15.59 18.62
CA VAL A 8 -68.22 14.40 18.10
C VAL A 8 -69.71 14.72 17.77
N LEU A 9 -70.34 13.92 16.87
CA LEU A 9 -71.73 13.95 16.32
C LEU A 9 -72.00 14.94 15.14
N SER A 10 -72.81 14.64 14.09
CA SER A 10 -73.32 13.35 13.56
C SER A 10 -74.20 13.48 12.28
N PHE A 11 -74.20 12.41 11.46
CA PHE A 11 -75.36 11.75 10.79
C PHE A 11 -76.18 12.38 9.61
N LEU A 12 -75.98 11.76 8.44
CA LEU A 12 -76.92 10.86 7.71
C LEU A 12 -77.99 11.39 6.71
N LEU A 13 -78.23 10.54 5.69
CA LEU A 13 -79.35 10.46 4.72
C LEU A 13 -79.33 11.44 3.51
N ALA A 14 -79.75 11.07 2.29
CA ALA A 14 -79.85 9.74 1.65
C ALA A 14 -80.08 9.86 0.11
N SER A 15 -79.46 8.96 -0.66
CA SER A 15 -79.96 8.33 -1.91
C SER A 15 -80.15 9.12 -3.23
N THR A 16 -79.87 8.39 -4.33
CA THR A 16 -80.19 8.63 -5.76
C THR A 16 -79.32 9.63 -6.54
N GLY A 17 -78.71 9.15 -7.66
CA GLY A 17 -77.75 9.88 -8.51
C GLY A 17 -78.37 10.44 -9.82
N PRO A 18 -77.65 10.53 -10.96
CA PRO A 18 -76.30 10.04 -11.27
C PRO A 18 -75.21 11.15 -11.34
N LEU A 19 -73.94 10.73 -11.31
CA LEU A 19 -72.77 11.62 -11.35
C LEU A 19 -72.46 12.13 -12.77
N ALA A 20 -72.58 13.44 -12.96
CA ALA A 20 -71.74 14.22 -13.87
C ALA A 20 -71.14 15.37 -13.05
N GLY A 21 -69.82 15.34 -12.82
CA GLY A 21 -69.16 16.29 -11.93
C GLY A 21 -67.65 16.22 -12.04
N SER A 22 -67.05 17.31 -12.50
CA SER A 22 -65.61 17.52 -12.61
C SER A 22 -64.92 17.49 -11.24
N PHE A 23 -63.78 16.80 -11.12
CA PHE A 23 -62.88 16.95 -9.98
C PHE A 23 -61.94 18.13 -10.21
N ALA A 24 -62.02 19.12 -9.31
CA ALA A 24 -61.02 20.17 -9.21
C ALA A 24 -59.88 19.70 -8.30
N VAL A 25 -58.65 19.69 -8.82
CA VAL A 25 -57.44 19.46 -8.02
C VAL A 25 -57.12 20.74 -7.26
N SER A 26 -57.02 20.67 -5.93
CA SER A 26 -56.67 21.82 -5.10
C SER A 26 -55.18 21.84 -4.75
N ALA A 27 -54.51 22.94 -5.09
CA ALA A 27 -53.30 23.44 -4.43
C ALA A 27 -51.99 22.62 -4.53
N ALA A 28 -51.76 21.93 -5.64
CA ALA A 28 -50.39 21.81 -6.18
C ALA A 28 -50.20 22.89 -7.25
N GLY A 29 -48.98 23.43 -7.39
CA GLY A 29 -48.67 24.44 -8.42
C GLY A 29 -48.93 23.92 -9.84
N ASN A 30 -49.16 24.82 -10.81
CA ASN A 30 -49.42 24.43 -12.20
C ASN A 30 -48.25 23.57 -12.74
N PRO A 31 -48.45 22.27 -13.03
CA PRO A 31 -47.36 21.39 -13.44
C PRO A 31 -46.88 21.63 -14.88
N PHE A 32 -47.51 22.58 -15.60
CA PHE A 32 -47.16 22.99 -16.95
C PHE A 32 -46.38 24.31 -17.00
N ASP A 33 -45.58 24.61 -15.98
CA ASP A 33 -44.69 25.78 -16.01
C ASP A 33 -43.46 25.49 -16.89
N GLU A 34 -43.37 26.20 -18.02
CA GLU A 34 -42.33 26.04 -19.03
C GLU A 34 -40.93 26.48 -18.55
N GLN A 35 -40.81 27.03 -17.33
CA GLN A 35 -39.53 27.48 -16.76
C GLN A 35 -38.66 26.38 -16.11
N ARG A 36 -39.03 25.09 -16.21
CA ARG A 36 -38.22 23.96 -15.70
C ARG A 36 -37.31 23.37 -16.83
N PRO A 37 -35.99 23.62 -16.85
CA PRO A 37 -35.19 23.39 -18.08
C PRO A 37 -34.68 21.97 -18.35
N TYR A 38 -35.02 20.97 -17.54
CA TYR A 38 -34.38 19.65 -17.57
C TYR A 38 -35.41 18.50 -17.53
N PRO A 39 -35.11 17.33 -18.14
CA PRO A 39 -35.95 16.14 -17.97
C PRO A 39 -35.96 15.73 -16.49
N GLN A 40 -37.11 15.86 -15.84
CA GLN A 40 -37.26 15.45 -14.45
C GLN A 40 -37.40 13.93 -14.38
N ALA A 41 -36.26 13.25 -14.22
CA ALA A 41 -36.24 11.92 -13.61
C ALA A 41 -36.88 12.04 -12.22
N VAL A 42 -37.72 11.07 -11.87
CA VAL A 42 -38.38 11.06 -10.56
C VAL A 42 -37.92 9.83 -9.79
N THR A 43 -37.44 10.15 -8.58
CA THR A 43 -36.90 9.26 -7.55
C THR A 43 -37.66 9.63 -6.28
N GLU A 44 -38.74 8.91 -5.96
CA GLU A 44 -39.48 9.13 -4.72
C GLU A 44 -39.08 8.07 -3.69
N ASP A 45 -38.63 8.57 -2.53
CA ASP A 45 -38.34 7.82 -1.31
C ASP A 45 -39.14 8.46 -0.16
N PHE A 46 -39.70 7.64 0.74
CA PHE A 46 -40.72 8.06 1.71
C PHE A 46 -40.20 8.23 3.16
N GLU A 47 -38.89 8.37 3.36
CA GLU A 47 -38.25 8.57 4.67
C GLU A 47 -38.82 9.74 5.51
N THR A 48 -39.17 10.86 4.87
CA THR A 48 -39.27 12.19 5.50
C THR A 48 -40.45 12.44 6.45
N LYS A 49 -41.30 11.43 6.72
CA LYS A 49 -42.59 11.55 7.46
C LYS A 49 -43.61 12.52 6.84
N THR A 50 -43.34 13.03 5.65
CA THR A 50 -44.22 13.88 4.85
C THR A 50 -44.51 13.23 3.51
N LEU A 51 -45.71 13.44 2.95
CA LEU A 51 -46.00 13.03 1.58
C LEU A 51 -45.24 13.94 0.61
N PRO A 52 -44.52 13.42 -0.40
CA PRO A 52 -43.88 14.25 -1.42
C PRO A 52 -44.89 15.09 -2.20
N GLU A 53 -44.55 16.33 -2.53
CA GLU A 53 -45.44 17.26 -3.25
C GLU A 53 -45.80 16.79 -4.67
N SER A 54 -44.97 15.92 -5.24
CA SER A 54 -45.14 15.25 -6.53
C SER A 54 -46.18 14.12 -6.52
N VAL A 55 -46.56 13.62 -5.34
CA VAL A 55 -47.41 12.43 -5.18
C VAL A 55 -48.83 12.80 -4.74
N ALA A 56 -49.82 12.39 -5.52
CA ALA A 56 -51.23 12.60 -5.22
C ALA A 56 -52.05 11.31 -5.38
N VAL A 57 -53.33 11.33 -5.00
CA VAL A 57 -54.20 10.14 -5.07
C VAL A 57 -55.64 10.49 -5.43
N ASN A 58 -56.31 9.58 -6.11
CA ASN A 58 -57.75 9.60 -6.36
C ASN A 58 -58.35 8.23 -6.01
N GLY A 59 -59.48 8.20 -5.33
CA GLY A 59 -60.14 6.96 -4.89
C GLY A 59 -59.45 6.23 -3.72
N ALA A 60 -58.35 6.74 -3.15
CA ALA A 60 -57.66 6.17 -1.99
C ALA A 60 -57.16 7.27 -1.04
N ARG A 61 -56.66 6.88 0.14
CA ARG A 61 -55.94 7.75 1.09
C ARG A 61 -54.47 7.32 1.15
N LEU A 62 -53.60 8.31 1.34
CA LEU A 62 -52.15 8.14 1.50
C LEU A 62 -51.71 8.52 2.91
N SER A 63 -50.72 7.80 3.43
CA SER A 63 -49.97 8.14 4.64
C SER A 63 -48.61 7.44 4.61
N VAL A 64 -47.57 8.03 5.21
CA VAL A 64 -46.29 7.32 5.38
C VAL A 64 -46.40 6.34 6.57
N ASP A 65 -45.98 5.11 6.40
CA ASP A 65 -45.82 4.10 7.45
C ASP A 65 -44.33 3.71 7.61
N GLN A 66 -43.80 3.95 8.81
CA GLN A 66 -42.42 3.57 9.20
C GLN A 66 -42.37 2.29 10.04
N THR A 67 -43.51 1.65 10.31
CA THR A 67 -43.60 0.40 11.08
C THR A 67 -43.48 -0.83 10.17
N ASN A 68 -44.14 -0.82 9.01
CA ASN A 68 -43.86 -1.77 7.94
C ASN A 68 -42.64 -1.29 7.15
N ARG A 69 -41.44 -1.56 7.71
CA ARG A 69 -40.16 -1.20 7.10
C ARG A 69 -40.08 -1.75 5.67
N GLY A 70 -40.07 -0.81 4.73
CA GLY A 70 -39.46 -1.00 3.43
C GLY A 70 -37.95 -1.01 3.53
N ILE A 71 -37.29 -0.95 2.38
CA ILE A 71 -35.84 -1.01 2.31
C ILE A 71 -35.22 0.37 2.67
N SER A 72 -35.89 1.47 2.33
CA SER A 72 -35.51 2.84 2.73
C SER A 72 -36.20 3.33 4.01
N SER A 73 -36.30 2.47 5.04
CA SER A 73 -36.81 2.84 6.39
C SER A 73 -38.26 3.34 6.50
N GLY A 74 -38.99 3.62 5.41
CA GLY A 74 -40.39 4.06 5.45
C GLY A 74 -41.10 3.92 4.10
N SER A 75 -42.38 3.57 4.12
CA SER A 75 -43.17 3.28 2.91
C SER A 75 -44.47 4.09 2.84
N LEU A 76 -44.98 4.30 1.63
CA LEU A 76 -46.27 4.94 1.37
C LEU A 76 -47.40 3.92 1.49
N LEU A 77 -48.15 4.02 2.59
CA LEU A 77 -49.37 3.25 2.84
C LEU A 77 -50.54 3.79 2.02
N VAL A 78 -51.08 2.95 1.12
CA VAL A 78 -52.24 3.27 0.29
C VAL A 78 -53.46 2.52 0.80
N THR A 79 -54.51 3.27 1.14
CA THR A 79 -55.79 2.74 1.64
C THR A 79 -56.93 3.03 0.65
N PRO A 80 -57.38 2.06 -0.15
CA PRO A 80 -58.46 2.25 -1.13
C PRO A 80 -59.82 2.61 -0.51
N SER A 81 -60.60 3.47 -1.19
CA SER A 81 -61.91 3.97 -0.73
C SER A 81 -63.10 3.18 -1.29
N SER A 82 -62.86 1.96 -1.78
CA SER A 82 -63.70 1.14 -2.66
C SER A 82 -63.79 1.62 -4.12
N GLY A 83 -63.66 0.67 -5.07
CA GLY A 83 -63.56 0.94 -6.51
C GLY A 83 -62.12 1.11 -7.02
N SER A 84 -61.98 1.43 -8.31
CA SER A 84 -60.69 1.79 -8.92
C SER A 84 -60.11 3.05 -8.26
N HIS A 85 -58.80 3.07 -8.07
CA HIS A 85 -58.06 4.19 -7.50
C HIS A 85 -56.74 4.38 -8.26
N SER A 86 -56.17 5.58 -8.18
CA SER A 86 -54.96 5.95 -8.92
C SER A 86 -54.02 6.72 -8.01
N VAL A 87 -52.73 6.44 -8.09
CA VAL A 87 -51.67 7.23 -7.45
C VAL A 87 -50.95 8.00 -8.55
N TYR A 88 -50.90 9.31 -8.44
CA TYR A 88 -50.25 10.20 -9.41
C TYR A 88 -48.83 10.47 -8.96
N VAL A 89 -47.89 10.50 -9.92
CA VAL A 89 -46.48 10.88 -9.69
C VAL A 89 -46.09 11.85 -10.78
N LEU A 90 -45.90 13.12 -10.40
CA LEU A 90 -45.59 14.19 -11.35
C LEU A 90 -44.12 14.12 -11.77
N PHE A 91 -43.85 13.58 -12.98
CA PHE A 91 -42.55 13.63 -13.65
C PHE A 91 -42.63 14.39 -14.97
N GLY A 92 -41.48 14.57 -15.65
CA GLY A 92 -41.40 15.22 -16.96
C GLY A 92 -40.65 14.37 -17.99
N ALA A 93 -41.39 13.75 -18.91
CA ALA A 93 -40.81 13.03 -20.05
C ALA A 93 -40.65 13.92 -21.30
N LYS A 94 -39.57 13.70 -22.06
CA LYS A 94 -39.25 14.41 -23.32
C LYS A 94 -39.51 13.50 -24.53
N SER A 95 -40.11 14.06 -25.57
CA SER A 95 -40.33 13.42 -26.87
C SER A 95 -39.10 12.66 -27.39
N GLY A 96 -39.29 11.39 -27.78
CA GLY A 96 -38.28 10.58 -28.46
C GLY A 96 -37.26 9.89 -27.55
N ILE A 97 -37.34 10.06 -26.23
CA ILE A 97 -36.53 9.35 -25.24
C ILE A 97 -37.30 8.11 -24.75
N GLN A 98 -36.63 6.95 -24.67
CA GLN A 98 -37.14 5.79 -23.93
C GLN A 98 -36.91 5.99 -22.45
N TYR A 99 -37.78 5.46 -21.61
CA TYR A 99 -37.67 5.54 -20.16
C TYR A 99 -37.92 4.16 -19.54
N GLN A 100 -37.04 3.76 -18.63
CA GLN A 100 -37.25 2.62 -17.74
C GLN A 100 -37.94 3.09 -16.45
N MET A 101 -38.86 2.27 -15.97
CA MET A 101 -39.64 2.52 -14.75
C MET A 101 -39.56 1.31 -13.82
N SER A 102 -39.37 1.56 -12.53
CA SER A 102 -39.55 0.53 -11.49
C SER A 102 -40.32 1.04 -10.28
N LEU A 103 -41.12 0.14 -9.69
CA LEU A 103 -41.91 0.33 -8.49
C LEU A 103 -41.68 -0.84 -7.54
N LEU A 104 -41.54 -0.58 -6.24
CA LEU A 104 -41.50 -1.61 -5.19
C LEU A 104 -42.79 -1.57 -4.35
N THR A 105 -43.45 -2.72 -4.14
CA THR A 105 -44.77 -2.79 -3.46
C THR A 105 -45.01 -4.08 -2.65
N LYS A 106 -45.87 -4.02 -1.61
CA LYS A 106 -46.19 -5.13 -0.70
C LYS A 106 -47.71 -5.32 -0.54
N ASP A 107 -48.29 -6.23 -1.33
CA ASP A 107 -49.58 -6.92 -1.09
C ASP A 107 -49.64 -8.22 -1.94
N ILE A 108 -50.25 -9.26 -1.40
CA ILE A 108 -50.36 -10.58 -2.01
C ILE A 108 -51.32 -10.59 -3.22
N ASN A 109 -52.33 -9.72 -3.25
CA ASN A 109 -53.44 -9.78 -4.22
C ASN A 109 -53.31 -8.86 -5.46
N LEU A 110 -52.28 -8.00 -5.51
CA LEU A 110 -51.95 -7.24 -6.72
C LEU A 110 -51.43 -8.19 -7.81
N SER A 111 -52.21 -8.35 -8.88
CA SER A 111 -51.94 -9.27 -10.00
C SER A 111 -51.87 -8.60 -11.39
N ASN A 112 -52.28 -7.34 -11.51
CA ASN A 112 -52.22 -6.56 -12.74
C ASN A 112 -51.95 -5.08 -12.43
N VAL A 113 -50.67 -4.66 -12.39
CA VAL A 113 -50.32 -3.24 -12.33
C VAL A 113 -50.12 -2.73 -13.76
N ARG A 114 -50.93 -1.74 -14.15
CA ARG A 114 -50.84 -1.04 -15.43
C ARG A 114 -50.45 0.40 -15.12
N VAL A 115 -49.45 0.93 -15.82
CA VAL A 115 -49.09 2.34 -15.66
C VAL A 115 -49.66 3.11 -16.84
N LYS A 116 -50.33 4.23 -16.56
CA LYS A 116 -50.95 5.03 -17.61
C LYS A 116 -50.32 6.41 -17.64
N ILE A 117 -49.55 6.66 -18.69
CA ILE A 117 -48.73 7.84 -18.85
C ILE A 117 -49.48 8.81 -19.75
N TRP A 118 -49.77 10.03 -19.27
CA TRP A 118 -50.57 11.00 -20.01
C TRP A 118 -49.71 12.15 -20.52
N SER A 119 -49.67 12.30 -21.83
CA SER A 119 -48.88 13.32 -22.50
C SER A 119 -49.76 14.49 -22.91
N LYS A 120 -49.43 15.70 -22.44
CA LYS A 120 -50.04 16.93 -22.94
C LYS A 120 -49.33 17.32 -24.23
N MET A 121 -50.03 17.20 -25.35
CA MET A 121 -49.51 17.54 -26.68
C MET A 121 -49.47 19.07 -26.88
N GLU A 122 -48.62 19.55 -27.79
CA GLU A 122 -48.57 20.96 -28.25
C GLU A 122 -49.95 21.53 -28.65
N SER A 123 -50.85 20.69 -29.18
CA SER A 123 -52.24 21.04 -29.51
C SER A 123 -53.15 21.33 -28.30
N GLY A 124 -52.65 21.17 -27.07
CA GLY A 124 -53.41 21.29 -25.82
C GLY A 124 -54.31 20.10 -25.50
N THR A 125 -54.34 19.08 -26.37
CA THR A 125 -55.03 17.80 -26.13
C THR A 125 -54.12 16.82 -25.40
N TYR A 126 -54.71 15.87 -24.66
CA TYR A 126 -53.96 14.83 -23.97
C TYR A 126 -54.03 13.48 -24.71
N SER A 127 -52.89 12.82 -24.85
CA SER A 127 -52.78 11.40 -25.24
C SER A 127 -52.45 10.54 -24.01
N SER A 128 -52.50 9.21 -24.15
CA SER A 128 -52.08 8.32 -23.07
C SER A 128 -51.49 7.00 -23.56
N GLN A 129 -50.31 6.64 -23.07
CA GLN A 129 -49.70 5.32 -23.24
C GLN A 129 -50.03 4.43 -22.03
N GLU A 130 -50.37 3.16 -22.27
CA GLU A 130 -50.52 2.14 -21.22
C GLU A 130 -49.32 1.19 -21.24
N VAL A 131 -48.65 1.03 -20.10
CA VAL A 131 -47.48 0.16 -19.92
C VAL A 131 -47.89 -1.05 -19.08
N ILE A 132 -47.67 -2.24 -19.64
CA ILE A 132 -47.83 -3.51 -18.92
C ILE A 132 -46.53 -3.78 -18.18
N MET A 133 -46.58 -3.81 -16.85
CA MET A 133 -45.39 -4.00 -16.02
C MET A 133 -45.15 -5.47 -15.71
N ASN A 134 -43.90 -5.91 -15.81
CA ASN A 134 -43.45 -7.23 -15.37
C ASN A 134 -43.28 -7.24 -13.85
N THR A 135 -43.71 -8.33 -13.19
CA THR A 135 -43.60 -8.49 -11.73
C THR A 135 -42.59 -9.58 -11.39
N LYS A 136 -41.64 -9.28 -10.49
CA LYS A 136 -40.72 -10.25 -9.89
C LYS A 136 -40.93 -10.27 -8.37
N ALA A 137 -41.11 -11.47 -7.81
CA ALA A 137 -41.20 -11.64 -6.36
C ALA A 137 -39.84 -11.35 -5.70
N ALA A 138 -39.87 -10.66 -4.56
CA ALA A 138 -38.73 -10.46 -3.67
C ALA A 138 -38.98 -11.19 -2.33
N PRO A 139 -37.98 -11.32 -1.45
CA PRO A 139 -38.18 -11.82 -0.09
C PRO A 139 -39.21 -11.01 0.71
N ASP A 140 -39.67 -11.57 1.83
CA ASP A 140 -40.53 -10.94 2.84
C ASP A 140 -41.85 -10.32 2.36
N GLY A 141 -42.33 -10.76 1.18
CA GLY A 141 -43.63 -10.40 0.61
C GLY A 141 -43.63 -9.13 -0.24
N TRP A 142 -42.48 -8.47 -0.41
CA TRP A 142 -42.31 -7.39 -1.38
C TRP A 142 -42.29 -7.93 -2.82
N LYS A 143 -42.68 -7.10 -3.79
CA LYS A 143 -42.67 -7.39 -5.23
C LYS A 143 -42.09 -6.19 -5.97
N LYS A 144 -41.09 -6.41 -6.83
CA LYS A 144 -40.56 -5.38 -7.74
C LYS A 144 -41.31 -5.47 -9.07
N ILE A 145 -41.74 -4.32 -9.56
CA ILE A 145 -42.57 -4.15 -10.75
C ILE A 145 -41.82 -3.24 -11.72
N THR A 146 -41.55 -3.69 -12.95
CA THR A 146 -40.74 -2.94 -13.93
C THR A 146 -41.36 -2.89 -15.33
N GLY A 147 -41.04 -1.86 -16.09
CA GLY A 147 -41.47 -1.71 -17.49
C GLY A 147 -40.88 -0.46 -18.13
N SER A 148 -41.06 -0.30 -19.44
CA SER A 148 -40.51 0.83 -20.20
C SER A 148 -41.56 1.52 -21.08
N PHE A 149 -41.30 2.78 -21.41
CA PHE A 149 -42.19 3.62 -22.21
C PHE A 149 -41.43 4.68 -23.01
N SER A 150 -42.11 5.30 -23.98
CA SER A 150 -41.51 6.29 -24.88
C SER A 150 -42.12 7.66 -24.66
N GLY A 151 -41.33 8.73 -24.61
CA GLY A 151 -41.87 10.08 -24.62
C GLY A 151 -42.52 10.40 -25.98
N GLU A 152 -43.80 10.76 -25.98
CA GLU A 152 -44.55 11.10 -27.20
C GLU A 152 -44.18 12.48 -27.78
N SER A 153 -44.38 12.63 -29.10
CA SER A 153 -44.00 13.83 -29.86
C SER A 153 -44.66 15.12 -29.35
N GLY A 154 -43.86 16.17 -29.13
CA GLY A 154 -44.36 17.49 -28.73
C GLY A 154 -45.10 17.50 -27.38
N SER A 155 -44.58 16.78 -26.37
CA SER A 155 -45.25 16.66 -25.08
C SER A 155 -44.33 16.81 -23.85
N VAL A 156 -44.94 17.32 -22.77
CA VAL A 156 -44.47 17.11 -21.39
C VAL A 156 -45.45 16.13 -20.76
N GLY A 157 -44.99 14.91 -20.47
CA GLY A 157 -45.82 13.83 -19.96
C GLY A 157 -45.95 13.81 -18.44
N ILE A 158 -47.18 13.83 -17.92
CA ILE A 158 -47.53 13.51 -16.54
C ILE A 158 -47.93 12.04 -16.47
N GLY A 159 -47.17 11.19 -15.79
CA GLY A 159 -47.61 9.83 -15.54
C GLY A 159 -48.52 9.68 -14.33
N TYR A 160 -49.36 8.65 -14.34
CA TYR A 160 -49.96 8.14 -13.11
C TYR A 160 -50.05 6.62 -13.10
N LEU A 161 -49.93 6.05 -11.91
CA LEU A 161 -49.98 4.62 -11.63
C LEU A 161 -51.45 4.23 -11.42
N GLU A 162 -52.05 3.54 -12.40
CA GLU A 162 -53.44 3.10 -12.35
C GLU A 162 -53.51 1.64 -11.87
N PHE A 163 -53.65 1.46 -10.56
CA PHE A 163 -53.71 0.12 -9.96
C PHE A 163 -55.04 -0.56 -10.30
N PHE A 164 -55.04 -1.38 -11.36
CA PHE A 164 -56.16 -2.27 -11.73
C PHE A 164 -56.29 -3.45 -10.76
N SER A 165 -56.60 -3.13 -9.51
CA SER A 165 -56.94 -4.06 -8.45
C SER A 165 -58.46 -4.13 -8.27
N VAL A 166 -59.03 -5.32 -8.41
CA VAL A 166 -60.38 -5.64 -7.90
C VAL A 166 -60.38 -5.87 -6.38
N SER A 167 -59.21 -5.81 -5.74
CA SER A 167 -59.05 -5.92 -4.30
C SER A 167 -59.21 -4.55 -3.63
N THR A 168 -59.97 -4.53 -2.53
CA THR A 168 -60.06 -3.39 -1.59
C THR A 168 -58.96 -3.42 -0.53
N SER A 169 -57.94 -4.26 -0.69
CA SER A 169 -56.86 -4.40 0.28
C SER A 169 -55.98 -3.16 0.33
N VAL A 170 -55.45 -2.93 1.53
CA VAL A 170 -54.42 -1.96 1.82
C VAL A 170 -53.07 -2.49 1.35
N TYR A 171 -52.27 -1.66 0.68
CA TYR A 171 -50.93 -2.01 0.18
C TYR A 171 -49.93 -0.89 0.43
N PHE A 172 -48.65 -1.23 0.30
CA PHE A 172 -47.53 -0.32 0.51
C PHE A 172 -46.79 -0.10 -0.81
N LEU A 173 -46.33 1.13 -1.05
CA LEU A 173 -45.40 1.51 -2.13
C LEU A 173 -44.13 2.04 -1.47
N ASP A 174 -42.95 1.60 -1.92
CA ASP A 174 -41.68 1.95 -1.27
C ASP A 174 -40.86 2.96 -2.10
N GLU A 175 -40.58 2.59 -3.34
CA GLU A 175 -39.76 3.40 -4.25
C GLU A 175 -40.45 3.50 -5.61
N ILE A 176 -40.39 4.68 -6.22
CA ILE A 176 -40.82 4.90 -7.61
C ILE A 176 -39.66 5.58 -8.35
N LEU A 177 -39.13 4.88 -9.35
CA LEU A 177 -37.99 5.33 -10.17
C LEU A 177 -38.39 5.41 -11.64
N ILE A 178 -38.07 6.54 -12.28
CA ILE A 178 -38.24 6.76 -13.72
C ILE A 178 -36.97 7.40 -14.28
N THR A 179 -36.23 6.66 -15.11
CA THR A 179 -34.94 7.09 -15.69
C THR A 179 -34.96 6.95 -17.22
N PRO A 180 -34.34 7.88 -17.97
CA PRO A 180 -34.18 7.71 -19.41
C PRO A 180 -33.28 6.50 -19.72
N GLU A 181 -33.63 5.77 -20.79
CA GLU A 181 -32.89 4.65 -21.36
C GLU A 181 -32.31 5.10 -22.69
N PHE A 182 -30.98 4.99 -22.82
CA PHE A 182 -30.25 5.35 -24.02
C PHE A 182 -29.77 4.05 -24.69
N ASP A 183 -30.38 3.72 -25.82
CA ASP A 183 -30.09 2.48 -26.55
C ASP A 183 -28.69 2.55 -27.18
N SER A 184 -27.76 1.81 -26.59
CA SER A 184 -26.36 1.71 -27.02
C SER A 184 -26.17 0.97 -28.35
N THR A 185 -27.22 0.31 -28.87
CA THR A 185 -27.16 -0.44 -30.14
C THR A 185 -27.55 0.39 -31.36
N VAL A 186 -28.02 1.63 -31.17
CA VAL A 186 -28.40 2.52 -32.27
C VAL A 186 -27.21 3.36 -32.76
N VAL A 187 -26.16 2.67 -33.23
CA VAL A 187 -25.32 3.26 -34.28
C VAL A 187 -26.13 3.23 -35.58
N LYS A 188 -27.06 4.18 -35.72
CA LYS A 188 -27.55 4.54 -37.03
C LYS A 188 -26.41 5.22 -37.78
N GLU A 189 -26.23 4.79 -39.02
CA GLU A 189 -25.74 5.64 -40.11
C GLU A 189 -26.56 6.95 -40.05
N GLY A 190 -26.05 7.96 -39.35
CA GLY A 190 -26.92 9.00 -38.78
C GLY A 190 -26.39 9.86 -37.63
N ASN A 191 -25.33 9.47 -36.90
CA ASN A 191 -24.54 10.43 -36.08
C ASN A 191 -23.42 11.11 -36.89
N LEU A 192 -23.61 11.14 -38.20
CA LEU A 192 -22.84 11.93 -39.15
C LEU A 192 -23.12 13.42 -38.90
N VAL A 193 -22.17 14.08 -38.26
CA VAL A 193 -22.19 15.54 -38.02
C VAL A 193 -22.00 16.27 -39.35
N GLN A 194 -21.14 15.76 -40.22
CA GLN A 194 -20.87 16.34 -41.55
C GLN A 194 -20.31 15.26 -42.50
N TYR A 195 -20.81 15.22 -43.73
CA TYR A 195 -20.17 14.57 -44.88
C TYR A 195 -19.99 15.58 -46.01
N SER A 196 -18.86 15.54 -46.72
CA SER A 196 -18.58 16.38 -47.88
C SER A 196 -17.80 15.56 -48.92
N SER A 197 -18.49 15.17 -50.00
CA SER A 197 -17.99 14.32 -51.10
C SER A 197 -17.21 15.05 -52.20
N PHE A 198 -17.32 16.38 -52.29
CA PHE A 198 -16.65 17.21 -53.31
C PHE A 198 -16.82 16.73 -54.77
N ASP A 199 -17.89 15.99 -55.04
CA ASP A 199 -18.15 15.22 -56.26
C ASP A 199 -18.57 16.13 -57.43
N THR A 200 -19.05 17.32 -57.10
CA THR A 200 -19.58 18.31 -58.04
C THR A 200 -19.07 19.72 -57.76
N GLN A 201 -19.04 20.55 -58.82
CA GLN A 201 -18.71 21.97 -58.68
C GLN A 201 -19.72 22.73 -57.81
N GLU A 202 -20.94 22.22 -57.66
CA GLU A 202 -21.99 22.79 -56.80
C GLU A 202 -21.70 22.54 -55.31
N GLU A 203 -21.26 21.32 -54.94
CA GLU A 203 -20.76 21.03 -53.59
C GLU A 203 -19.57 21.92 -53.20
N ILE A 204 -18.59 22.08 -54.10
CA ILE A 204 -17.43 22.95 -53.88
C ILE A 204 -17.84 24.43 -53.69
N ASN A 205 -18.88 24.90 -54.38
CA ASN A 205 -19.35 26.29 -54.27
C ASN A 205 -19.96 26.63 -52.90
N ASN A 206 -20.37 25.62 -52.12
CA ASN A 206 -20.96 25.80 -50.79
C ASN A 206 -19.91 25.95 -49.67
N LEU A 207 -18.62 25.81 -49.99
CA LEU A 207 -17.51 25.94 -49.04
C LEU A 207 -17.09 27.40 -48.87
N SER A 208 -16.60 27.76 -47.68
CA SER A 208 -16.01 29.09 -47.44
C SER A 208 -14.52 29.06 -47.73
N TYR A 209 -14.04 29.86 -48.70
CA TYR A 209 -12.64 29.84 -49.14
C TYR A 209 -12.07 31.21 -49.54
N ASN A 210 -10.75 31.35 -49.44
CA ASN A 210 -10.03 32.58 -49.77
C ASN A 210 -9.75 32.71 -51.28
N LYS A 211 -10.67 33.37 -52.00
CA LYS A 211 -10.61 33.60 -53.46
C LYS A 211 -9.38 34.36 -53.99
N ARG A 212 -8.45 34.80 -53.14
CA ARG A 212 -7.21 35.49 -53.56
C ARG A 212 -5.96 34.61 -53.58
N ALA A 213 -6.02 33.42 -53.00
CA ALA A 213 -4.84 32.58 -52.78
C ALA A 213 -4.98 31.14 -53.30
N VAL A 214 -6.15 30.77 -53.85
CA VAL A 214 -6.48 29.40 -54.19
C VAL A 214 -7.17 29.32 -55.55
N THR A 215 -6.75 28.40 -56.41
CA THR A 215 -7.62 27.87 -57.48
C THR A 215 -8.24 26.57 -57.00
N ILE A 216 -9.57 26.46 -57.09
CA ILE A 216 -10.32 25.27 -56.69
C ILE A 216 -11.11 24.75 -57.89
N SER A 217 -10.97 23.46 -58.17
CA SER A 217 -11.70 22.74 -59.23
C SER A 217 -12.03 21.33 -58.77
N VAL A 218 -12.94 20.66 -59.47
CA VAL A 218 -13.15 19.21 -59.30
C VAL A 218 -11.94 18.48 -59.88
N GLY A 219 -11.19 17.76 -59.04
CA GLY A 219 -10.08 16.87 -59.42
C GLY A 219 -10.55 15.42 -59.68
N GLU A 220 -9.60 14.52 -59.94
CA GLU A 220 -9.86 13.08 -59.96
C GLU A 220 -10.16 12.58 -58.53
N GLY A 221 -11.23 11.81 -58.34
CA GLY A 221 -11.71 11.37 -57.03
C GLY A 221 -10.84 10.31 -56.33
N ALA A 222 -10.98 10.18 -55.01
CA ALA A 222 -10.46 9.06 -54.24
C ALA A 222 -11.39 7.85 -54.30
N ALA A 223 -10.85 6.63 -54.22
CA ALA A 223 -11.63 5.38 -54.08
C ALA A 223 -12.77 5.10 -55.11
N GLY A 224 -12.89 5.88 -56.20
CA GLY A 224 -13.95 5.77 -57.20
C GLY A 224 -15.07 6.82 -57.10
N THR A 225 -14.91 7.87 -56.28
CA THR A 225 -15.74 9.09 -56.34
C THR A 225 -15.58 9.78 -57.71
N LYS A 226 -16.52 10.67 -58.05
CA LYS A 226 -16.56 11.39 -59.33
C LYS A 226 -15.73 12.68 -59.32
N GLY A 227 -15.36 13.18 -58.14
CA GLY A 227 -14.63 14.41 -57.98
C GLY A 227 -13.81 14.44 -56.69
N SER A 228 -12.86 15.37 -56.62
CA SER A 228 -12.17 15.74 -55.38
C SER A 228 -11.94 17.25 -55.31
N LEU A 229 -11.71 17.77 -54.10
CA LEU A 229 -11.36 19.16 -53.88
C LEU A 229 -9.88 19.41 -54.23
N HIS A 230 -9.62 19.83 -55.47
CA HIS A 230 -8.28 20.24 -55.91
C HIS A 230 -7.94 21.63 -55.38
N VAL A 231 -6.76 21.80 -54.75
CA VAL A 231 -6.34 23.02 -54.06
C VAL A 231 -4.92 23.41 -54.49
N VAL A 232 -4.81 24.49 -55.26
CA VAL A 232 -3.50 25.11 -55.61
C VAL A 232 -3.35 26.41 -54.82
N ALA A 233 -2.46 26.46 -53.83
CA ALA A 233 -2.36 27.58 -52.89
C ALA A 233 -0.94 27.95 -52.41
N ASN A 234 -0.75 29.17 -51.92
CA ASN A 234 0.51 29.63 -51.34
C ASN A 234 0.62 29.24 -49.84
N GLY A 235 1.76 28.69 -49.40
CA GLY A 235 1.98 28.20 -48.02
C GLY A 235 1.86 29.23 -46.87
N ARG A 236 1.50 30.48 -47.15
CA ARG A 236 1.18 31.51 -46.15
C ARG A 236 -0.27 31.50 -45.64
N THR A 237 -1.24 30.95 -46.37
CA THR A 237 -2.66 31.11 -46.03
C THR A 237 -3.17 30.03 -45.09
N TRP A 238 -3.64 30.46 -43.92
CA TRP A 238 -4.08 29.58 -42.82
C TRP A 238 -5.50 29.03 -42.97
N ALA A 239 -6.26 29.39 -44.01
CA ALA A 239 -7.52 28.74 -44.36
C ALA A 239 -7.73 28.87 -45.87
N ASN A 240 -7.50 27.78 -46.59
CA ASN A 240 -7.72 27.75 -48.04
C ASN A 240 -9.14 27.28 -48.37
N VAL A 241 -9.69 26.34 -47.61
CA VAL A 241 -11.10 25.91 -47.65
C VAL A 241 -11.55 25.59 -46.23
N SER A 242 -12.77 25.99 -45.88
CA SER A 242 -13.33 25.85 -44.53
C SER A 242 -14.85 25.60 -44.53
N GLN A 243 -15.35 24.89 -43.52
CA GLN A 243 -16.76 24.52 -43.36
C GLN A 243 -17.14 24.48 -41.87
N ASP A 244 -18.37 24.85 -41.53
CA ASP A 244 -18.90 24.80 -40.17
C ASP A 244 -19.33 23.37 -39.78
N ALA A 245 -19.15 23.00 -38.51
CA ALA A 245 -19.54 21.68 -38.00
C ALA A 245 -20.08 21.76 -36.56
N ASP A 246 -21.09 20.95 -36.23
CA ASP A 246 -21.70 20.88 -34.88
C ASP A 246 -20.85 20.00 -33.93
N LEU A 247 -19.64 20.47 -33.61
CA LEU A 247 -18.76 19.81 -32.63
C LEU A 247 -19.00 20.37 -31.22
N ARG A 248 -19.60 19.56 -30.34
CA ARG A 248 -19.95 19.94 -28.96
C ARG A 248 -18.79 19.70 -28.00
N VAL A 249 -18.64 20.56 -27.00
CA VAL A 249 -17.54 20.46 -26.04
C VAL A 249 -17.78 19.26 -25.09
N GLY A 250 -16.71 18.54 -24.72
CA GLY A 250 -16.78 17.32 -23.93
C GLY A 250 -17.09 16.03 -24.70
N ARG A 251 -17.64 16.09 -25.92
CA ARG A 251 -17.89 14.92 -26.80
C ARG A 251 -16.64 14.57 -27.62
N LYS A 252 -16.44 13.28 -27.90
CA LYS A 252 -15.39 12.79 -28.84
C LYS A 252 -16.00 12.70 -30.25
N TYR A 253 -15.27 13.16 -31.27
CA TYR A 253 -15.64 13.10 -32.68
C TYR A 253 -14.53 12.44 -33.49
N LYS A 254 -14.89 11.51 -34.38
CA LYS A 254 -13.97 10.99 -35.40
C LYS A 254 -14.08 11.87 -36.64
N VAL A 255 -12.97 12.44 -37.08
CA VAL A 255 -12.87 13.18 -38.35
C VAL A 255 -11.99 12.40 -39.31
N SER A 256 -12.46 12.12 -40.52
CA SER A 256 -11.68 11.42 -41.55
C SER A 256 -11.82 12.06 -42.92
N PHE A 257 -10.79 11.93 -43.76
CA PHE A 257 -10.76 12.43 -45.14
C PHE A 257 -9.65 11.73 -45.94
N TRP A 258 -9.74 11.76 -47.26
CA TRP A 258 -8.64 11.38 -48.15
C TRP A 258 -7.80 12.60 -48.54
N ALA A 259 -6.49 12.42 -48.73
CA ALA A 259 -5.61 13.43 -49.31
C ALA A 259 -4.58 12.83 -50.28
N LYS A 260 -4.11 13.65 -51.23
CA LYS A 260 -3.07 13.30 -52.22
C LYS A 260 -2.32 14.56 -52.69
N ALA A 261 -1.01 14.50 -52.81
CA ALA A 261 -0.18 15.53 -53.44
C ALA A 261 -0.16 15.36 -54.97
N ASN A 262 -0.20 16.47 -55.71
CA ASN A 262 -0.11 16.47 -57.18
C ASN A 262 1.28 16.91 -57.70
N ASP A 263 2.16 17.41 -56.83
CA ASP A 263 3.54 17.77 -57.17
C ASP A 263 4.58 17.30 -56.13
N GLU A 264 5.84 17.18 -56.57
CA GLU A 264 6.99 16.78 -55.74
C GLU A 264 7.31 17.79 -54.63
N THR A 265 6.82 19.03 -54.72
CA THR A 265 7.00 20.07 -53.70
C THR A 265 6.03 19.93 -52.53
N THR A 266 4.90 19.24 -52.73
CA THR A 266 3.84 19.04 -51.74
C THR A 266 3.91 17.65 -51.10
N GLU A 267 4.41 16.65 -51.82
CA GLU A 267 4.65 15.30 -51.28
C GLU A 267 5.60 15.31 -50.06
N GLY A 268 5.27 14.51 -49.05
CA GLY A 268 6.01 14.43 -47.79
C GLY A 268 5.75 15.57 -46.81
N LEU A 269 4.96 16.59 -47.16
CA LEU A 269 4.56 17.65 -46.24
C LEU A 269 3.44 17.20 -45.30
N VAL A 270 3.48 17.68 -44.06
CA VAL A 270 2.41 17.45 -43.07
C VAL A 270 1.09 18.09 -43.53
N ILE A 271 0.01 17.32 -43.48
CA ILE A 271 -1.37 17.81 -43.54
C ILE A 271 -1.97 17.90 -42.13
N GLN A 272 -2.53 19.05 -41.78
CA GLN A 272 -3.13 19.36 -40.48
C GLN A 272 -4.62 19.68 -40.63
N LEU A 273 -5.43 19.15 -39.72
CA LEU A 273 -6.79 19.60 -39.46
C LEU A 273 -6.76 20.63 -38.32
N ALA A 274 -7.53 21.72 -38.46
CA ALA A 274 -7.68 22.71 -37.41
C ALA A 274 -9.15 23.15 -37.25
N ILE A 275 -9.50 23.52 -36.02
CA ILE A 275 -10.86 23.81 -35.57
C ILE A 275 -10.85 25.21 -34.97
N ASP A 276 -11.46 26.16 -35.68
CA ASP A 276 -11.60 27.58 -35.35
C ASP A 276 -12.87 27.80 -34.49
N ARG A 277 -12.70 28.41 -33.32
CA ARG A 277 -13.77 28.85 -32.41
C ARG A 277 -13.72 30.36 -32.18
N SER A 278 -13.31 31.13 -33.18
CA SER A 278 -13.38 32.61 -33.18
C SER A 278 -14.80 33.15 -32.95
N ARG A 279 -15.83 32.35 -33.26
CA ARG A 279 -17.25 32.63 -33.00
C ARG A 279 -17.75 32.12 -31.63
N ARG A 280 -16.87 31.71 -30.72
CA ARG A 280 -17.24 31.24 -29.38
C ARG A 280 -18.05 32.26 -28.60
N THR A 281 -19.02 31.76 -27.86
CA THR A 281 -19.89 32.52 -26.96
C THR A 281 -19.30 32.67 -25.55
N ASP A 282 -18.46 31.72 -25.14
CA ASP A 282 -17.74 31.71 -23.87
C ASP A 282 -16.23 31.96 -24.09
N PRO A 283 -15.63 32.99 -23.47
CA PRO A 283 -14.20 33.28 -23.60
C PRO A 283 -13.25 32.13 -23.23
N ALA A 284 -13.68 31.20 -22.34
CA ALA A 284 -12.90 30.06 -21.86
C ALA A 284 -12.74 28.95 -22.90
N ALA A 285 -13.56 28.92 -23.96
CA ALA A 285 -13.30 28.02 -25.09
C ALA A 285 -11.99 28.45 -25.80
N PRO A 286 -11.14 27.50 -26.22
CA PRO A 286 -9.92 27.82 -26.95
C PRO A 286 -10.26 28.42 -28.32
N LEU A 287 -9.60 29.51 -28.70
CA LEU A 287 -9.81 30.19 -29.99
C LEU A 287 -9.58 29.26 -31.20
N TYR A 288 -8.59 28.38 -31.09
CA TYR A 288 -8.23 27.39 -32.10
C TYR A 288 -7.85 26.09 -31.39
N ALA A 289 -8.23 24.95 -31.95
CA ALA A 289 -7.85 23.62 -31.48
C ALA A 289 -7.41 22.73 -32.65
N GLN A 290 -6.64 21.69 -32.34
CA GLN A 290 -6.27 20.61 -33.26
C GLN A 290 -6.62 19.27 -32.61
N PRO A 291 -6.96 18.21 -33.37
CA PRO A 291 -7.14 16.87 -32.82
C PRO A 291 -5.89 16.38 -32.09
N SER A 292 -6.07 15.78 -30.92
CA SER A 292 -4.97 15.38 -30.04
C SER A 292 -4.63 13.89 -30.22
N ASP A 293 -3.94 13.56 -31.31
CA ASP A 293 -3.26 12.28 -31.45
C ASP A 293 -1.93 12.44 -32.20
N SER A 294 -0.88 11.77 -31.70
CA SER A 294 0.51 12.20 -31.87
C SER A 294 1.22 11.69 -33.13
N GLN A 295 0.53 11.71 -34.27
CA GLN A 295 1.17 11.59 -35.59
C GLN A 295 0.62 12.67 -36.52
N HIS A 296 1.49 13.57 -36.98
CA HIS A 296 1.20 14.52 -38.04
C HIS A 296 1.35 13.81 -39.40
N PRO A 297 0.28 13.37 -40.07
CA PRO A 297 0.41 12.57 -41.28
C PRO A 297 0.99 13.42 -42.41
N THR A 298 1.85 12.81 -43.22
CA THR A 298 2.41 13.44 -44.41
C THR A 298 1.63 13.02 -45.65
N ILE A 299 1.32 14.00 -46.49
CA ILE A 299 0.59 13.79 -47.74
C ILE A 299 1.50 13.11 -48.78
N GLN A 300 0.96 12.13 -49.51
CA GLN A 300 1.71 11.29 -50.45
C GLN A 300 1.25 11.56 -51.89
N SER A 301 2.05 11.17 -52.89
CA SER A 301 1.64 11.19 -54.32
C SER A 301 0.50 10.21 -54.66
N THR A 302 0.08 9.37 -53.71
CA THR A 302 -1.08 8.47 -53.79
C THR A 302 -2.17 8.85 -52.78
N TRP A 303 -3.42 8.56 -53.13
CA TRP A 303 -4.57 8.77 -52.25
C TRP A 303 -4.43 7.99 -50.94
N THR A 304 -4.34 8.73 -49.84
CA THR A 304 -4.21 8.19 -48.48
C THR A 304 -5.37 8.68 -47.63
N LYS A 305 -6.02 7.78 -46.87
CA LYS A 305 -7.05 8.17 -45.91
C LYS A 305 -6.40 8.53 -44.58
N HIS A 306 -6.83 9.64 -43.99
CA HIS A 306 -6.40 10.12 -42.69
C HIS A 306 -7.61 10.15 -41.75
N GLU A 307 -7.42 9.73 -40.50
CA GLU A 307 -8.46 9.70 -39.47
C GLU A 307 -7.90 10.29 -38.17
N PHE A 308 -8.73 11.04 -37.44
CA PHE A 308 -8.37 11.80 -36.24
C PHE A 308 -9.49 11.72 -35.20
N ILE A 309 -9.15 11.68 -33.91
CA ILE A 309 -10.11 11.89 -32.82
C ILE A 309 -9.96 13.30 -32.26
N TYR A 310 -11.08 14.05 -32.20
CA TYR A 310 -11.17 15.36 -31.57
C TYR A 310 -12.08 15.31 -30.35
N GLN A 311 -11.59 15.81 -29.22
CA GLN A 311 -12.40 16.16 -28.05
C GLN A 311 -11.96 17.53 -27.57
N CYS A 312 -12.91 18.42 -27.28
CA CYS A 312 -12.60 19.68 -26.62
C CYS A 312 -12.61 19.48 -25.10
N THR A 313 -11.43 19.52 -24.49
CA THR A 313 -11.19 19.35 -23.04
C THR A 313 -11.02 20.70 -22.31
N ALA A 314 -11.71 21.74 -22.77
CA ALA A 314 -11.82 23.01 -22.04
C ALA A 314 -13.14 23.04 -21.25
N ALA A 315 -13.11 23.54 -20.02
CA ALA A 315 -14.33 23.80 -19.25
C ALA A 315 -14.94 25.14 -19.72
N THR A 316 -16.04 25.06 -20.47
CA THR A 316 -16.63 26.21 -21.18
C THR A 316 -18.08 25.95 -21.57
N THR A 317 -18.96 26.90 -21.30
CA THR A 317 -20.38 26.88 -21.70
C THR A 317 -20.60 27.22 -23.18
N ASP A 318 -19.54 27.19 -24.00
CA ASP A 318 -19.58 27.58 -25.41
C ASP A 318 -20.56 26.74 -26.25
N VAL A 319 -21.58 27.43 -26.78
CA VAL A 319 -22.55 26.89 -27.74
C VAL A 319 -22.27 27.33 -29.19
N GLY A 320 -21.15 28.03 -29.43
CA GLY A 320 -20.77 28.52 -30.75
C GLY A 320 -20.34 27.39 -31.68
N LEU A 321 -20.86 27.39 -32.91
CA LEU A 321 -20.45 26.43 -33.94
C LEU A 321 -18.99 26.68 -34.36
N PRO A 322 -18.08 25.68 -34.23
CA PRO A 322 -16.75 25.79 -34.78
C PRO A 322 -16.73 25.71 -36.31
N THR A 323 -15.67 26.25 -36.90
CA THR A 323 -15.32 26.13 -38.32
C THR A 323 -14.08 25.26 -38.47
N ILE A 324 -14.12 24.28 -39.38
CA ILE A 324 -13.02 23.34 -39.63
C ILE A 324 -12.31 23.72 -40.93
N TYR A 325 -10.99 23.61 -40.95
CA TYR A 325 -10.18 23.84 -42.14
C TYR A 325 -8.92 22.96 -42.19
N PHE A 326 -8.37 22.82 -43.39
CA PHE A 326 -7.13 22.07 -43.65
C PHE A 326 -5.94 22.99 -43.91
N ARG A 327 -4.74 22.49 -43.61
CA ARG A 327 -3.46 23.12 -43.94
C ARG A 327 -2.43 22.07 -44.36
N VAL A 328 -1.69 22.32 -45.43
CA VAL A 328 -0.49 21.55 -45.80
C VAL A 328 0.76 22.42 -45.62
N GLY A 329 1.80 21.90 -44.98
CA GLY A 329 3.12 22.54 -44.87
C GLY A 329 3.21 23.79 -43.97
N ASN A 330 4.45 24.29 -43.78
CA ASN A 330 4.77 25.39 -42.87
C ASN A 330 5.64 26.53 -43.45
N LYS A 331 6.03 26.47 -44.72
CA LYS A 331 6.95 27.45 -45.36
C LYS A 331 6.21 28.52 -46.16
N ALA A 332 6.72 29.75 -46.07
CA ALA A 332 6.04 30.96 -46.52
C ALA A 332 6.32 31.39 -47.98
N THR A 333 6.83 30.48 -48.81
CA THR A 333 7.32 30.75 -50.18
C THR A 333 6.74 29.84 -51.25
N ASP A 334 6.22 28.68 -50.86
CA ASP A 334 5.99 27.58 -51.79
C ASP A 334 4.53 27.61 -52.29
N VAL A 335 4.34 27.28 -53.56
CA VAL A 335 3.01 26.98 -54.12
C VAL A 335 2.81 25.49 -53.94
N LEU A 336 1.70 25.10 -53.32
CA LEU A 336 1.37 23.73 -52.97
C LEU A 336 0.17 23.29 -53.80
N ASP A 337 0.24 22.08 -54.34
CA ASP A 337 -0.79 21.46 -55.17
C ASP A 337 -1.18 20.08 -54.58
N TYR A 338 -2.42 19.98 -54.11
CA TYR A 338 -2.97 18.78 -53.51
C TYR A 338 -4.48 18.66 -53.73
N CYS A 339 -5.00 17.44 -53.58
CA CYS A 339 -6.42 17.17 -53.50
C CYS A 339 -6.80 16.66 -52.10
N VAL A 340 -8.03 16.98 -51.68
CA VAL A 340 -8.71 16.40 -50.50
C VAL A 340 -10.04 15.81 -50.97
N ASP A 341 -10.47 14.69 -50.39
CA ASP A 341 -11.74 14.05 -50.71
C ASP A 341 -12.44 13.44 -49.47
N GLU A 342 -13.75 13.21 -49.56
CA GLU A 342 -14.64 12.64 -48.54
C GLU A 342 -14.38 13.09 -47.09
N LEU A 343 -14.59 14.37 -46.75
CA LEU A 343 -14.54 14.78 -45.34
C LEU A 343 -15.77 14.23 -44.60
N VAL A 344 -15.54 13.30 -43.66
CA VAL A 344 -16.54 12.68 -42.79
C VAL A 344 -16.27 13.06 -41.33
N ILE A 345 -17.31 13.48 -40.61
CA ILE A 345 -17.28 13.80 -39.18
C ILE A 345 -18.41 13.03 -38.50
N GLU A 346 -18.05 12.21 -37.51
CA GLU A 346 -18.97 11.33 -36.80
C GLU A 346 -18.85 11.56 -35.29
N GLU A 347 -19.96 11.79 -34.57
CA GLU A 347 -19.92 11.79 -33.10
C GLU A 347 -19.68 10.37 -32.61
N VAL A 348 -18.65 10.18 -31.77
CA VAL A 348 -18.39 8.89 -31.13
C VAL A 348 -19.50 8.65 -30.11
N PRO A 349 -20.30 7.57 -30.24
CA PRO A 349 -21.38 7.27 -29.30
C PRO A 349 -20.87 7.16 -27.86
N ASN A 350 -21.70 7.55 -26.89
CA ASN A 350 -21.47 7.37 -25.45
C ASN A 350 -20.17 8.03 -24.91
N SER A 351 -19.57 8.95 -25.67
CA SER A 351 -18.23 9.53 -25.42
C SER A 351 -18.14 10.62 -24.35
N TYR A 352 -19.22 10.84 -23.59
CA TYR A 352 -19.30 11.84 -22.55
C TYR A 352 -19.01 11.21 -21.17
N GLU A 353 -17.98 11.70 -20.50
CA GLU A 353 -17.48 11.16 -19.23
C GLU A 353 -17.27 12.30 -18.22
N VAL A 354 -17.53 12.00 -16.94
CA VAL A 354 -17.23 12.87 -15.80
C VAL A 354 -16.54 12.00 -14.75
N ASP A 355 -15.49 12.54 -14.14
CA ASP A 355 -14.80 11.89 -13.04
C ASP A 355 -15.58 12.10 -11.73
N VAL A 356 -16.18 11.01 -11.24
CA VAL A 356 -16.84 10.98 -9.93
C VAL A 356 -15.91 10.25 -8.97
N ASN A 357 -15.38 10.99 -8.00
CA ASN A 357 -14.54 10.42 -6.96
C ASN A 357 -15.43 9.70 -5.95
N THR A 358 -15.21 8.39 -5.79
CA THR A 358 -15.88 7.55 -4.80
C THR A 358 -14.92 7.29 -3.64
N GLN A 359 -15.31 7.62 -2.41
CA GLN A 359 -14.51 7.42 -1.21
C GLN A 359 -15.30 6.62 -0.16
N PHE A 360 -14.57 5.85 0.65
CA PHE A 360 -15.12 5.07 1.75
C PHE A 360 -14.55 5.54 3.07
N TYR A 361 -15.38 5.41 4.10
CA TYR A 361 -14.99 5.58 5.48
C TYR A 361 -15.43 4.34 6.23
N GLY A 362 -14.49 3.72 6.94
CA GLY A 362 -14.76 2.67 7.92
C GLY A 362 -14.09 3.07 9.22
N ASP A 363 -14.87 3.40 10.24
CA ASP A 363 -14.40 3.38 11.61
C ASP A 363 -14.44 1.93 12.11
N SER A 364 -13.47 1.59 12.95
CA SER A 364 -13.31 0.33 13.67
C SER A 364 -14.63 -0.35 14.02
N PHE A 365 -14.88 -1.52 13.40
CA PHE A 365 -15.92 -2.51 13.75
C PHE A 365 -17.41 -2.07 13.81
N GLU A 366 -17.75 -0.77 13.76
CA GLU A 366 -19.09 -0.28 14.09
C GLU A 366 -19.72 0.71 13.08
N ASN A 367 -18.96 1.44 12.26
CA ASN A 367 -19.54 2.43 11.33
C ASN A 367 -18.87 2.46 9.94
N SER A 368 -19.66 2.23 8.88
CA SER A 368 -19.23 2.33 7.48
C SER A 368 -20.03 3.38 6.70
N ALA A 369 -19.37 4.19 5.87
CA ALA A 369 -20.01 5.18 5.01
C ALA A 369 -19.46 5.19 3.59
N VAL A 370 -20.37 5.39 2.63
CA VAL A 370 -20.09 5.58 1.20
C VAL A 370 -20.21 7.07 0.88
N ILE A 371 -19.17 7.66 0.30
CA ILE A 371 -19.15 9.05 -0.17
C ILE A 371 -18.97 9.09 -1.69
N LEU A 372 -19.85 9.82 -2.38
CA LEU A 372 -19.71 10.14 -3.81
C LEU A 372 -19.52 11.64 -3.96
N SER A 373 -18.47 12.07 -4.64
CA SER A 373 -18.19 13.48 -4.96
C SER A 373 -18.02 13.66 -6.47
N VAL A 374 -18.76 14.60 -7.07
CA VAL A 374 -18.62 14.92 -8.49
C VAL A 374 -17.55 15.99 -8.65
N ASN A 375 -16.34 15.56 -9.04
CA ASN A 375 -15.19 16.44 -9.24
C ASN A 375 -15.08 16.80 -10.73
N GLY A 376 -15.96 17.69 -11.19
CA GLY A 376 -16.08 17.99 -12.62
C GLY A 376 -14.91 18.78 -13.20
N TYR A 377 -14.02 18.09 -13.90
CA TYR A 377 -13.51 18.63 -15.14
C TYR A 377 -14.60 18.52 -16.23
N LEU A 378 -14.80 19.61 -16.98
CA LEU A 378 -15.59 19.70 -18.23
C LEU A 378 -17.13 19.58 -18.11
N ASN A 379 -17.80 20.72 -18.29
CA ASN A 379 -19.10 20.89 -18.95
C ASN A 379 -20.35 20.14 -18.46
N SER A 380 -20.25 19.30 -17.45
CA SER A 380 -21.42 18.70 -16.82
C SER A 380 -22.10 19.72 -15.91
N VAL A 381 -23.42 19.75 -15.95
CA VAL A 381 -24.22 20.46 -14.95
C VAL A 381 -24.33 19.64 -13.65
N GLY A 382 -24.10 18.33 -13.75
CA GLY A 382 -24.08 17.40 -12.65
C GLY A 382 -24.13 15.94 -13.11
N ALA A 383 -24.39 15.03 -12.17
CA ALA A 383 -24.62 13.62 -12.43
C ALA A 383 -25.84 13.11 -11.64
N TRP A 384 -26.68 12.30 -12.28
CA TRP A 384 -27.62 11.44 -11.55
C TRP A 384 -26.84 10.30 -10.92
N TYR A 385 -27.10 9.96 -9.67
CA TYR A 385 -26.43 8.88 -8.97
C TYR A 385 -27.43 7.97 -8.23
N ARG A 386 -27.00 6.74 -7.97
CA ARG A 386 -27.59 5.84 -6.97
C ARG A 386 -26.49 5.04 -6.25
N ILE A 387 -26.65 4.87 -4.96
CA ILE A 387 -25.93 3.91 -4.12
C ILE A 387 -26.89 2.75 -3.89
N LEU A 388 -26.45 1.53 -4.16
CA LEU A 388 -27.20 0.30 -3.98
C LEU A 388 -26.52 -0.62 -2.97
N ALA A 389 -27.31 -1.31 -2.15
CA ALA A 389 -26.86 -2.37 -1.26
C ALA A 389 -27.18 -3.76 -1.85
N PRO A 390 -26.43 -4.82 -1.48
CA PRO A 390 -26.82 -6.20 -1.74
C PRO A 390 -28.21 -6.52 -1.16
N TYR A 391 -29.05 -7.22 -1.94
CA TYR A 391 -30.35 -7.70 -1.47
C TYR A 391 -30.80 -8.96 -2.22
N GLY A 392 -30.75 -10.11 -1.54
CA GLY A 392 -30.95 -11.42 -2.17
C GLY A 392 -29.90 -11.67 -3.25
N ASN A 393 -30.33 -12.18 -4.41
CA ASN A 393 -29.44 -12.41 -5.57
C ASN A 393 -29.34 -11.17 -6.47
N GLY A 394 -29.26 -9.97 -5.90
CA GLY A 394 -29.26 -8.72 -6.65
C GLY A 394 -29.03 -7.49 -5.77
N PHE A 395 -29.46 -6.33 -6.26
CA PHE A 395 -29.23 -5.03 -5.61
C PHE A 395 -30.53 -4.24 -5.44
N VAL A 396 -30.56 -3.41 -4.40
CA VAL A 396 -31.62 -2.43 -4.12
C VAL A 396 -30.99 -1.07 -3.82
N ILE A 397 -31.69 0.02 -4.16
CA ILE A 397 -31.20 1.36 -3.92
C ILE A 397 -31.32 1.67 -2.42
N VAL A 398 -30.31 2.34 -1.87
CA VAL A 398 -30.30 2.86 -0.49
C VAL A 398 -30.06 4.38 -0.44
N LYS A 399 -29.63 4.97 -1.56
CA LYS A 399 -29.62 6.42 -1.76
C LYS A 399 -29.62 6.76 -3.25
N SER A 400 -30.30 7.82 -3.66
CA SER A 400 -30.22 8.31 -5.04
C SER A 400 -30.51 9.80 -5.13
N GLY A 401 -30.20 10.41 -6.28
CA GLY A 401 -30.53 11.81 -6.56
C GLY A 401 -29.72 12.40 -7.70
N PHE A 402 -29.68 13.73 -7.75
CA PHE A 402 -28.80 14.50 -8.63
C PHE A 402 -27.74 15.22 -7.79
N LEU A 403 -26.48 15.15 -8.23
CA LEU A 403 -25.37 15.93 -7.70
C LEU A 403 -25.01 17.01 -8.71
N ASN A 404 -25.06 18.28 -8.32
CA ASN A 404 -24.47 19.35 -9.11
C ASN A 404 -22.93 19.21 -9.15
N ASN A 405 -22.27 19.84 -10.11
CA ASN A 405 -20.81 19.85 -10.15
C ASN A 405 -20.22 20.46 -8.87
N GLY A 406 -19.29 19.74 -8.21
CA GLY A 406 -18.69 20.12 -6.93
C GLY A 406 -19.49 19.70 -5.68
N GLU A 407 -20.64 19.03 -5.82
CA GLU A 407 -21.38 18.49 -4.68
C GLU A 407 -20.92 17.08 -4.27
N THR A 408 -21.13 16.78 -2.99
CA THR A 408 -20.82 15.50 -2.37
C THR A 408 -22.05 14.95 -1.66
N VAL A 409 -22.33 13.65 -1.81
CA VAL A 409 -23.31 12.91 -1.00
C VAL A 409 -22.62 11.88 -0.13
N LYS A 410 -23.08 11.79 1.12
CA LYS A 410 -22.69 10.75 2.09
C LYS A 410 -23.88 9.82 2.36
N TYR A 411 -23.66 8.51 2.35
CA TYR A 411 -24.60 7.50 2.86
C TYR A 411 -23.90 6.74 4.00
N TYR A 412 -24.55 6.68 5.17
CA TYR A 412 -24.06 5.93 6.32
C TYR A 412 -24.79 4.59 6.35
N SER A 413 -24.04 3.49 6.35
CA SER A 413 -24.58 2.15 6.52
C SER A 413 -25.01 1.97 7.98
N PRO A 414 -26.28 1.65 8.27
CA PRO A 414 -26.75 1.46 9.65
C PRO A 414 -26.30 0.12 10.28
N GLU A 415 -25.66 -0.75 9.50
CA GLU A 415 -25.07 -2.02 9.92
C GLU A 415 -23.69 -2.19 9.26
N SER A 416 -22.80 -2.99 9.87
CA SER A 416 -21.49 -3.36 9.33
C SER A 416 -21.65 -4.40 8.20
N VAL A 417 -22.02 -3.93 7.00
CA VAL A 417 -22.23 -4.83 5.85
C VAL A 417 -20.93 -5.00 5.07
N GLU A 418 -20.32 -6.17 5.18
CA GLU A 418 -19.23 -6.62 4.31
C GLU A 418 -19.68 -6.68 2.84
N GLY A 419 -18.77 -6.32 1.93
CA GLY A 419 -18.84 -6.69 0.52
C GLY A 419 -19.90 -5.98 -0.34
N THR A 420 -19.43 -5.17 -1.28
CA THR A 420 -20.16 -4.81 -2.51
C THR A 420 -21.49 -4.10 -2.32
N TYR A 421 -21.46 -2.94 -1.67
CA TYR A 421 -22.29 -1.85 -2.18
C TYR A 421 -21.98 -1.62 -3.68
N LYS A 422 -22.87 -0.93 -4.40
CA LYS A 422 -22.65 -0.54 -5.81
C LYS A 422 -23.04 0.91 -5.98
N ALA A 423 -22.14 1.74 -6.47
CA ALA A 423 -22.49 3.09 -6.92
C ALA A 423 -22.71 3.06 -8.44
N GLU A 424 -23.78 3.68 -8.91
CA GLU A 424 -23.99 3.94 -10.33
C GLU A 424 -24.25 5.42 -10.56
N TYR A 425 -23.70 5.98 -11.62
CA TYR A 425 -23.95 7.38 -11.99
C TYR A 425 -23.98 7.60 -13.49
N VAL A 426 -24.70 8.65 -13.89
CA VAL A 426 -24.88 9.10 -15.26
C VAL A 426 -24.63 10.61 -15.32
N ALA A 427 -23.53 11.00 -15.96
CA ALA A 427 -23.19 12.41 -16.23
C ALA A 427 -24.22 13.08 -17.15
N VAL A 428 -24.50 14.37 -16.94
CA VAL A 428 -25.47 15.14 -17.76
C VAL A 428 -24.84 16.45 -18.27
N ASP A 429 -24.90 16.67 -19.58
CA ASP A 429 -24.49 17.94 -20.20
C ASP A 429 -25.58 19.02 -20.15
N ALA A 430 -25.22 20.26 -20.49
CA ALA A 430 -26.12 21.42 -20.47
C ALA A 430 -27.37 21.29 -21.38
N TRP A 431 -27.44 20.31 -22.27
CA TRP A 431 -28.58 20.05 -23.16
C TRP A 431 -29.46 18.88 -22.67
N GLY A 432 -29.11 18.27 -21.54
CA GLY A 432 -29.80 17.11 -20.97
C GLY A 432 -29.51 15.80 -21.70
N LEU A 433 -28.41 15.72 -22.47
CA LEU A 433 -27.93 14.46 -23.02
C LEU A 433 -27.00 13.82 -21.99
N ALA A 434 -27.19 12.52 -21.77
CA ALA A 434 -26.49 11.78 -20.73
C ALA A 434 -25.26 11.03 -21.28
N GLY A 435 -24.26 10.82 -20.44
CA GLY A 435 -23.11 9.97 -20.71
C GLY A 435 -23.39 8.48 -20.44
N SER A 436 -22.35 7.66 -20.51
CA SER A 436 -22.45 6.24 -20.10
C SER A 436 -22.78 6.13 -18.61
N ALA A 437 -23.63 5.17 -18.24
CA ALA A 437 -23.75 4.76 -16.84
C ALA A 437 -22.45 4.06 -16.42
N LYS A 438 -21.71 4.64 -15.47
CA LYS A 438 -20.56 3.98 -14.84
C LYS A 438 -21.02 3.27 -13.57
N GLU A 439 -20.59 2.02 -13.41
CA GLU A 439 -20.81 1.22 -12.22
C GLU A 439 -19.48 1.13 -11.43
N VAL A 440 -19.50 1.44 -10.15
CA VAL A 440 -18.39 1.22 -9.23
C VAL A 440 -18.84 0.16 -8.23
N TYR A 441 -18.16 -0.98 -8.25
CA TYR A 441 -18.37 -2.06 -7.29
C TYR A 441 -17.49 -1.79 -6.07
N LEU A 442 -18.08 -1.85 -4.88
CA LEU A 442 -17.49 -1.31 -3.66
C LEU A 442 -16.95 -2.45 -2.79
N SER A 443 -15.69 -2.86 -2.97
CA SER A 443 -15.05 -3.94 -2.20
C SER A 443 -13.86 -3.46 -1.36
N ASN A 444 -13.69 -4.03 -0.16
CA ASN A 444 -12.47 -3.91 0.66
C ASN A 444 -11.25 -4.60 0.01
N SER A 445 -11.34 -5.09 -1.22
CA SER A 445 -10.53 -6.17 -1.80
C SER A 445 -9.06 -5.84 -2.12
N GLN A 446 -8.52 -4.74 -1.60
CA GLN A 446 -7.08 -4.53 -1.48
C GLN A 446 -6.53 -5.07 -0.14
N PHE A 447 -7.41 -5.26 0.85
CA PHE A 447 -7.11 -5.87 2.14
C PHE A 447 -7.69 -7.28 2.18
N ASP A 448 -6.83 -8.27 2.35
CA ASP A 448 -7.23 -9.67 2.43
C ASP A 448 -7.89 -9.93 3.80
N GLU A 449 -9.18 -10.26 3.85
CA GLU A 449 -9.89 -10.61 5.09
C GLU A 449 -9.68 -12.11 5.45
N LYS A 450 -8.44 -12.58 5.26
CA LYS A 450 -8.03 -13.98 5.45
C LYS A 450 -7.85 -14.35 6.92
N GLU A 451 -8.32 -15.54 7.28
CA GLU A 451 -8.02 -16.21 8.55
C GLU A 451 -6.49 -16.37 8.71
N ILE A 452 -5.87 -15.76 9.73
CA ILE A 452 -4.49 -16.07 10.12
C ILE A 452 -4.55 -17.12 11.24
N ILE A 453 -3.88 -18.25 11.02
CA ILE A 453 -3.97 -19.41 11.91
C ILE A 453 -2.57 -19.91 12.20
N ARG A 454 -2.12 -19.79 13.45
CA ARG A 454 -0.86 -20.35 13.94
C ARG A 454 -1.16 -21.59 14.78
N ALA A 455 -0.35 -22.63 14.63
CA ALA A 455 -0.47 -23.86 15.42
C ALA A 455 0.92 -24.30 15.85
N ASN A 456 1.31 -23.96 17.08
CA ASN A 456 2.66 -24.15 17.58
C ASN A 456 2.70 -25.13 18.74
N TYR A 457 3.83 -25.83 18.88
CA TYR A 457 4.17 -26.51 20.12
C TYR A 457 4.72 -25.48 21.09
N ASP A 458 4.39 -25.62 22.37
CA ASP A 458 4.81 -24.66 23.40
C ASP A 458 6.30 -24.86 23.78
N THR A 459 6.94 -25.94 23.31
CA THR A 459 8.36 -26.27 23.51
C THR A 459 9.11 -26.45 22.18
N SER A 460 10.41 -26.09 22.15
CA SER A 460 11.28 -26.30 20.96
C SER A 460 11.85 -27.72 20.89
N ILE A 461 11.88 -28.40 22.03
CA ILE A 461 12.35 -29.78 22.17
C ILE A 461 11.24 -30.65 22.76
N TRP A 462 11.25 -31.95 22.44
CA TRP A 462 10.42 -32.98 23.06
C TRP A 462 11.33 -34.12 23.51
N VAL A 463 11.25 -34.49 24.79
CA VAL A 463 12.08 -35.50 25.45
C VAL A 463 11.23 -36.43 26.31
N ASP A 464 11.81 -37.56 26.75
CA ASP A 464 11.12 -38.55 27.58
C ASP A 464 10.86 -38.10 29.03
N GLU A 465 11.62 -37.13 29.54
CA GLU A 465 11.45 -36.57 30.89
C GLU A 465 10.24 -35.62 31.04
N MET A 466 9.59 -35.23 29.94
CA MET A 466 8.40 -34.37 29.97
C MET A 466 7.16 -35.16 30.41
N GLU A 467 6.34 -34.57 31.29
CA GLU A 467 5.05 -35.17 31.69
C GLU A 467 3.98 -35.02 30.60
N THR A 468 4.00 -33.89 29.89
CA THR A 468 3.05 -33.52 28.83
C THR A 468 3.78 -32.91 27.64
N LEU A 469 3.17 -33.03 26.46
CA LEU A 469 3.49 -32.22 25.29
C LEU A 469 2.33 -31.26 25.05
N ASP A 470 2.64 -29.97 25.04
CA ASP A 470 1.65 -28.89 24.97
C ASP A 470 1.76 -28.13 23.64
N ALA A 471 0.65 -27.58 23.18
CA ALA A 471 0.55 -26.83 21.94
C ALA A 471 -0.55 -25.76 22.00
N THR A 472 -0.28 -24.61 21.41
CA THR A 472 -1.22 -23.51 21.30
C THR A 472 -1.61 -23.29 19.84
N VAL A 473 -2.92 -23.26 19.56
CA VAL A 473 -3.47 -22.82 18.28
C VAL A 473 -4.03 -21.42 18.45
N THR A 474 -3.40 -20.44 17.80
CA THR A 474 -3.88 -19.06 17.72
C THR A 474 -4.63 -18.86 16.41
N TYR A 475 -5.83 -18.31 16.48
CA TYR A 475 -6.71 -18.11 15.34
C TYR A 475 -7.20 -16.67 15.33
N GLN A 476 -6.80 -15.90 14.32
CA GLN A 476 -7.32 -14.58 14.02
C GLN A 476 -8.37 -14.73 12.92
N GLY A 477 -9.64 -14.57 13.28
CA GLY A 477 -10.76 -14.87 12.38
C GLY A 477 -10.85 -13.93 11.17
N GLY A 478 -11.28 -14.50 10.04
CA GLY A 478 -11.71 -13.72 8.86
C GLY A 478 -13.15 -13.21 9.03
N GLU A 479 -13.85 -13.06 7.90
CA GLU A 479 -15.22 -12.51 7.79
C GLU A 479 -16.27 -13.22 8.69
N ALA A 480 -16.13 -14.51 8.98
CA ALA A 480 -17.14 -15.30 9.70
C ALA A 480 -16.60 -16.06 10.92
N SER A 481 -17.41 -16.11 12.00
CA SER A 481 -17.13 -16.95 13.17
C SER A 481 -17.20 -18.44 12.78
N ARG A 482 -16.23 -19.23 13.22
CA ARG A 482 -16.05 -20.63 12.82
C ARG A 482 -16.07 -21.55 14.03
N ASN A 483 -16.63 -22.74 13.85
CA ASN A 483 -16.49 -23.83 14.83
C ASN A 483 -15.31 -24.69 14.41
N VAL A 484 -14.27 -24.76 15.24
CA VAL A 484 -13.04 -25.50 14.95
C VAL A 484 -12.84 -26.62 15.96
N LEU A 485 -12.30 -27.73 15.48
CA LEU A 485 -11.83 -28.87 16.26
C LEU A 485 -10.30 -28.85 16.21
N ALA A 486 -9.68 -28.38 17.29
CA ALA A 486 -8.24 -28.41 17.48
C ALA A 486 -7.86 -29.74 18.15
N SER A 487 -6.80 -30.41 17.69
CA SER A 487 -6.37 -31.70 18.22
C SER A 487 -4.85 -31.82 18.27
N ILE A 488 -4.32 -32.46 19.31
CA ILE A 488 -2.92 -32.90 19.40
C ILE A 488 -2.90 -34.42 19.52
N ALA A 489 -2.01 -35.08 18.78
CA ALA A 489 -1.93 -36.54 18.73
C ALA A 489 -0.49 -37.05 18.70
N LEU A 490 -0.25 -38.19 19.34
CA LEU A 490 1.05 -38.88 19.37
C LEU A 490 1.01 -40.16 18.53
N TYR A 491 2.12 -40.45 17.85
CA TYR A 491 2.32 -41.58 16.95
C TYR A 491 3.66 -42.26 17.22
N ASP A 492 3.71 -43.58 17.05
CA ASP A 492 4.99 -44.32 16.95
C ASP A 492 5.69 -44.06 15.59
N ASP A 493 6.92 -44.56 15.41
CA ASP A 493 7.70 -44.30 14.19
C ASP A 493 7.03 -44.86 12.92
N ASP A 494 6.35 -46.01 13.03
CA ASP A 494 5.52 -46.62 11.97
C ASP A 494 4.28 -45.75 11.59
N GLY A 495 4.03 -44.65 12.32
CA GLY A 495 2.92 -43.72 12.07
C GLY A 495 1.59 -44.20 12.62
N LYS A 496 1.57 -45.18 13.53
CA LYS A 496 0.35 -45.64 14.20
C LYS A 496 0.04 -44.72 15.38
N LEU A 497 -1.22 -44.26 15.43
CA LEU A 497 -1.75 -43.42 16.49
C LEU A 497 -1.69 -44.15 17.85
N LEU A 498 -1.08 -43.50 18.84
CA LEU A 498 -0.97 -43.97 20.23
C LEU A 498 -2.02 -43.28 21.11
N SER A 499 -2.09 -41.94 21.05
CA SER A 499 -3.00 -41.12 21.84
C SER A 499 -3.42 -39.86 21.06
N ILE A 500 -4.58 -39.30 21.43
CA ILE A 500 -5.09 -38.03 20.89
C ILE A 500 -5.88 -37.30 21.97
N ASN A 501 -5.71 -35.98 22.06
CA ASN A 501 -6.58 -35.08 22.80
C ASN A 501 -7.13 -34.02 21.84
N ASN A 502 -8.36 -33.57 22.08
CA ASN A 502 -9.03 -32.59 21.22
C ASN A 502 -9.98 -31.68 21.99
N THR A 503 -10.08 -30.45 21.50
CA THR A 503 -10.94 -29.39 22.03
C THR A 503 -11.71 -28.78 20.86
N GLN A 504 -13.02 -28.59 21.03
CA GLN A 504 -13.86 -27.89 20.07
C GLN A 504 -14.18 -26.49 20.61
N GLU A 505 -13.90 -25.46 19.81
CA GLU A 505 -14.12 -24.05 20.17
C GLU A 505 -14.84 -23.28 19.05
N THR A 506 -15.53 -22.20 19.43
CA THR A 506 -16.12 -21.24 18.48
C THR A 506 -15.24 -19.99 18.43
N VAL A 507 -14.37 -19.93 17.43
CA VAL A 507 -13.52 -18.76 17.15
C VAL A 507 -14.37 -17.68 16.46
N GLN A 508 -14.23 -16.43 16.90
CA GLN A 508 -15.09 -15.33 16.41
C GLN A 508 -14.52 -14.67 15.17
N ALA A 509 -15.41 -14.17 14.29
CA ALA A 509 -15.04 -13.33 13.15
C ALA A 509 -14.16 -12.15 13.60
N GLN A 510 -13.14 -11.83 12.82
CA GLN A 510 -12.28 -10.66 13.00
C GLN A 510 -11.70 -10.47 14.42
N ARG A 511 -11.48 -11.57 15.16
CA ARG A 511 -10.92 -11.58 16.52
C ARG A 511 -9.84 -12.64 16.66
N THR A 512 -8.82 -12.34 17.46
CA THR A 512 -7.84 -13.34 17.89
C THR A 512 -8.39 -14.20 19.04
N SER A 513 -8.25 -15.52 18.90
CA SER A 513 -8.65 -16.56 19.86
C SER A 513 -7.50 -17.53 20.07
N GLU A 514 -7.29 -18.03 21.28
CA GLU A 514 -6.30 -19.08 21.58
C GLU A 514 -6.98 -20.38 22.04
N ILE A 515 -6.51 -21.50 21.52
CA ILE A 515 -6.95 -22.84 21.91
C ILE A 515 -5.72 -23.60 22.42
N LYS A 516 -5.68 -23.89 23.71
CA LYS A 516 -4.58 -24.65 24.34
C LYS A 516 -4.88 -26.15 24.32
N LEU A 517 -3.91 -26.91 23.89
CA LEU A 517 -3.92 -28.36 23.76
C LEU A 517 -2.80 -28.93 24.63
N SER A 518 -3.07 -30.04 25.29
CA SER A 518 -2.10 -30.76 26.13
C SER A 518 -2.34 -32.25 25.99
N ILE A 519 -1.27 -33.04 25.92
CA ILE A 519 -1.35 -34.50 25.91
C ILE A 519 -0.28 -35.11 26.80
N ALA A 520 -0.64 -36.16 27.55
CA ALA A 520 0.34 -36.91 28.33
C ALA A 520 1.39 -37.53 27.40
N ASN A 521 2.66 -37.39 27.76
CA ASN A 521 3.77 -37.92 27.00
C ASN A 521 3.75 -39.46 26.97
N ASP A 522 4.27 -40.07 25.89
CA ASP A 522 4.39 -41.52 25.74
C ASP A 522 5.81 -41.87 25.27
N LEU A 523 6.42 -42.84 25.95
CA LEU A 523 7.78 -43.33 25.66
C LEU A 523 7.88 -44.12 24.35
N LEU A 524 6.74 -44.53 23.77
CA LEU A 524 6.69 -45.16 22.45
C LEU A 524 6.39 -44.17 21.32
N ALA A 525 6.12 -42.91 21.65
CA ALA A 525 5.80 -41.88 20.67
C ALA A 525 7.08 -41.22 20.15
N GLU A 526 7.17 -41.10 18.82
CA GLU A 526 8.30 -40.49 18.10
C GLU A 526 7.86 -39.28 17.27
N LYS A 527 6.57 -39.19 16.94
CA LYS A 527 5.98 -38.11 16.13
C LYS A 527 4.72 -37.59 16.80
N SER A 528 4.55 -36.28 16.82
CA SER A 528 3.34 -35.59 17.23
C SER A 528 2.75 -34.81 16.05
N LYS A 529 1.42 -34.63 16.02
CA LYS A 529 0.75 -33.73 15.07
C LYS A 529 -0.30 -32.87 15.76
N VAL A 530 -0.28 -31.58 15.45
CA VAL A 530 -1.36 -30.63 15.78
C VAL A 530 -2.23 -30.43 14.54
N PHE A 531 -3.53 -30.68 14.70
CA PHE A 531 -4.55 -30.55 13.67
C PHE A 531 -5.51 -29.42 14.02
N LEU A 532 -5.98 -28.71 12.98
CA LEU A 532 -7.13 -27.83 13.09
C LEU A 532 -8.10 -28.13 11.95
N TRP A 533 -9.26 -28.69 12.30
CA TRP A 533 -10.31 -29.06 11.35
C TRP A 533 -11.59 -28.26 11.62
N ASP A 534 -12.41 -28.10 10.60
CA ASP A 534 -13.73 -27.55 10.71
C ASP A 534 -14.64 -28.53 11.48
N ALA A 535 -15.23 -28.09 12.60
CA ALA A 535 -15.90 -29.00 13.53
C ALA A 535 -17.20 -29.63 12.97
N GLN A 536 -17.75 -29.09 11.88
CA GLN A 536 -18.98 -29.58 11.25
C GLN A 536 -18.70 -30.44 10.01
N SER A 537 -17.78 -30.01 9.14
CA SER A 537 -17.45 -30.71 7.90
C SER A 537 -16.28 -31.69 8.02
N PHE A 538 -15.47 -31.58 9.09
CA PHE A 538 -14.18 -32.27 9.26
C PHE A 538 -13.18 -32.02 8.12
N ALA A 539 -13.38 -30.94 7.35
CA ALA A 539 -12.38 -30.47 6.40
C ALA A 539 -11.18 -29.86 7.15
N PRO A 540 -9.93 -30.09 6.72
CA PRO A 540 -8.78 -29.42 7.32
C PRO A 540 -8.88 -27.91 7.09
N VAL A 541 -8.74 -27.13 8.15
CA VAL A 541 -8.67 -25.66 8.06
C VAL A 541 -7.27 -25.25 7.58
N ARG A 542 -6.24 -25.92 8.11
CA ARG A 542 -4.84 -25.80 7.68
C ARG A 542 -4.15 -27.16 7.64
N ALA A 543 -2.97 -27.20 7.03
CA ALA A 543 -2.08 -28.34 7.14
C ALA A 543 -1.68 -28.59 8.60
N ALA A 544 -1.57 -29.86 8.99
CA ALA A 544 -1.16 -30.25 10.33
C ALA A 544 0.32 -29.93 10.55
N LYS A 545 0.67 -29.36 11.71
CA LYS A 545 2.08 -29.17 12.10
C LYS A 545 2.59 -30.44 12.77
N GLU A 546 3.65 -31.01 12.23
CA GLU A 546 4.31 -32.22 12.74
C GLU A 546 5.51 -31.82 13.60
N PHE A 547 5.74 -32.55 14.68
CA PHE A 547 6.91 -32.38 15.55
C PHE A 547 7.47 -33.75 15.93
N THR A 548 8.75 -33.94 15.67
CA THR A 548 9.43 -35.23 15.82
C THR A 548 10.25 -35.19 17.10
N LYS A 549 10.18 -36.25 17.92
CA LYS A 549 11.03 -36.40 19.10
C LYS A 549 12.48 -36.45 18.62
N THR A 550 13.32 -35.53 19.10
CA THR A 550 14.72 -35.47 18.68
C THR A 550 15.58 -36.24 19.67
N ILE A 551 16.15 -37.35 19.20
CA ILE A 551 17.00 -38.22 20.02
C ILE A 551 18.42 -37.66 20.05
N TYR A 552 18.89 -37.34 21.25
CA TYR A 552 20.27 -36.94 21.54
C TYR A 552 20.95 -38.02 22.38
N ASP A 553 22.26 -38.18 22.24
CA ASP A 553 23.04 -39.13 23.04
C ASP A 553 23.18 -38.64 24.49
N GLU A 554 23.31 -37.33 24.69
CA GLU A 554 23.43 -36.65 25.98
C GLU A 554 22.68 -35.31 25.94
N ILE A 555 21.91 -35.02 26.99
CA ILE A 555 21.18 -33.75 27.16
C ILE A 555 21.62 -33.08 28.47
N ILE A 556 21.96 -31.79 28.39
CA ILE A 556 22.39 -30.97 29.53
C ILE A 556 21.42 -29.80 29.70
N TYR A 557 20.83 -29.66 30.87
CA TYR A 557 19.90 -28.58 31.20
C TYR A 557 20.60 -27.46 31.96
N VAL A 558 20.30 -26.21 31.59
CA VAL A 558 20.80 -25.01 32.27
C VAL A 558 19.63 -24.07 32.59
N ASP A 559 19.46 -23.74 33.86
CA ASP A 559 18.39 -22.86 34.37
C ASP A 559 19.02 -21.73 35.22
N PRO A 560 18.96 -20.46 34.78
CA PRO A 560 19.58 -19.35 35.48
C PRO A 560 18.88 -19.02 36.80
N GLU A 561 17.60 -19.35 36.95
CA GLU A 561 16.77 -19.04 38.12
C GLU A 561 16.83 -20.16 39.18
N ASN A 562 16.49 -21.39 38.79
CA ASN A 562 16.30 -22.54 39.68
C ASN A 562 17.50 -23.50 39.70
N GLY A 563 18.44 -23.37 38.76
CA GLY A 563 19.57 -24.29 38.62
C GLY A 563 20.55 -24.31 39.79
N ILE A 564 21.26 -25.43 39.91
CA ILE A 564 22.25 -25.69 40.97
C ILE A 564 23.57 -25.02 40.59
N ASN A 565 24.05 -24.11 41.45
CA ASN A 565 25.32 -23.39 41.23
C ASN A 565 26.54 -24.22 41.63
N SER A 566 26.77 -25.34 40.93
CA SER A 566 27.87 -26.26 41.19
C SER A 566 28.29 -26.98 39.91
N SER A 567 29.60 -27.01 39.63
CA SER A 567 30.18 -27.84 38.57
C SER A 567 30.09 -29.35 38.82
N LYS A 568 29.54 -29.76 39.97
CA LYS A 568 29.23 -31.16 40.32
C LYS A 568 27.73 -31.50 40.22
N ALA A 569 26.87 -30.55 39.86
CA ALA A 569 25.48 -30.86 39.56
C ALA A 569 25.41 -31.85 38.37
N PRO A 570 24.39 -32.71 38.28
CA PRO A 570 24.29 -33.68 37.20
C PRO A 570 23.91 -33.03 35.86
N GLY A 571 23.17 -31.91 35.89
CA GLY A 571 22.71 -31.19 34.69
C GLY A 571 21.49 -31.82 34.03
N THR A 572 20.65 -32.53 34.80
CA THR A 572 19.41 -33.17 34.33
C THR A 572 18.22 -32.21 34.41
N PHE A 573 17.09 -32.57 33.82
CA PHE A 573 15.87 -31.74 33.82
C PHE A 573 15.42 -31.31 35.23
N HIS A 574 15.53 -32.18 36.23
CA HIS A 574 15.18 -31.87 37.63
C HIS A 574 16.33 -31.30 38.48
N GLU A 575 17.58 -31.42 38.03
CA GLU A 575 18.77 -30.87 38.70
C GLU A 575 19.69 -30.13 37.69
N PRO A 576 19.19 -29.06 37.04
CA PRO A 576 19.90 -28.35 35.99
C PRO A 576 21.07 -27.53 36.55
N PHE A 577 22.03 -27.16 35.70
CA PHE A 577 23.11 -26.24 36.06
C PHE A 577 22.59 -24.80 36.17
N LYS A 578 23.09 -24.01 37.14
CA LYS A 578 22.73 -22.58 37.22
C LYS A 578 23.31 -21.69 36.12
N THR A 579 24.38 -22.13 35.45
CA THR A 579 25.14 -21.26 34.54
C THR A 579 25.59 -22.00 33.28
N MET A 580 25.59 -21.28 32.15
CA MET A 580 26.14 -21.79 30.89
C MET A 580 27.60 -22.20 31.02
N ALA A 581 28.38 -21.55 31.88
CA ALA A 581 29.77 -21.94 32.17
C ALA A 581 29.89 -23.37 32.74
N HIS A 582 28.95 -23.80 33.61
CA HIS A 582 28.93 -25.17 34.11
C HIS A 582 28.44 -26.16 33.05
N GLY A 583 27.33 -25.86 32.35
CA GLY A 583 26.81 -26.70 31.27
C GLY A 583 27.84 -26.94 30.15
N ARG A 584 28.45 -25.87 29.63
CA ARG A 584 29.53 -25.94 28.62
C ARG A 584 30.78 -26.67 29.13
N THR A 585 31.09 -26.60 30.42
CA THR A 585 32.20 -27.37 31.01
C THR A 585 31.93 -28.88 30.98
N LYS A 586 30.70 -29.31 31.30
CA LYS A 586 30.26 -30.72 31.19
C LYS A 586 30.22 -31.17 29.73
N ALA A 587 29.65 -30.38 28.83
CA ALA A 587 29.64 -30.66 27.38
C ALA A 587 31.06 -30.85 26.84
N ARG A 588 31.98 -29.92 27.11
CA ARG A 588 33.40 -30.03 26.72
C ARG A 588 34.06 -31.32 27.21
N SER A 589 33.70 -31.85 28.38
CA SER A 589 34.24 -33.12 28.85
C SER A 589 33.78 -34.26 27.95
N LEU A 590 32.46 -34.38 27.75
CA LEU A 590 31.85 -35.41 26.91
C LEU A 590 32.37 -35.38 25.46
N MET A 591 32.46 -34.18 24.87
CA MET A 591 33.00 -33.98 23.53
C MET A 591 34.48 -34.40 23.43
N ASN A 592 35.31 -34.09 24.43
CA ASN A 592 36.71 -34.54 24.44
C ASN A 592 36.84 -36.06 24.55
N ASP A 593 36.01 -36.70 25.36
CA ASP A 593 36.02 -38.15 25.54
C ASP A 593 35.56 -38.86 24.25
N ALA A 594 34.54 -38.34 23.57
CA ALA A 594 34.08 -38.82 22.27
C ALA A 594 35.12 -38.63 21.15
N ILE A 595 35.77 -37.46 21.07
CA ILE A 595 36.85 -37.19 20.12
C ILE A 595 38.05 -38.12 20.33
N GLN A 596 38.46 -38.37 21.59
CA GLN A 596 39.59 -39.24 21.90
C GLN A 596 39.32 -40.73 21.65
N SER A 597 38.05 -41.14 21.68
CA SER A 597 37.62 -42.52 21.45
C SER A 597 37.08 -42.79 20.04
N ASP A 598 37.02 -41.77 19.18
CA ASP A 598 36.44 -41.83 17.82
C ASP A 598 34.99 -42.35 17.80
N SER A 599 34.21 -42.02 18.84
CA SER A 599 32.80 -42.37 18.95
C SER A 599 31.91 -41.20 18.52
N ALA A 600 30.79 -41.48 17.86
CA ALA A 600 29.80 -40.46 17.54
C ALA A 600 29.19 -39.88 18.84
N LEU A 601 28.94 -38.56 18.87
CA LEU A 601 28.23 -37.89 19.95
C LEU A 601 27.40 -36.72 19.41
N ASN A 602 26.08 -36.82 19.49
CA ASN A 602 25.14 -35.73 19.28
C ASN A 602 24.61 -35.21 20.63
N LEU A 603 25.11 -34.05 21.07
CA LEU A 603 24.83 -33.48 22.38
C LEU A 603 23.87 -32.29 22.30
N CYS A 604 22.94 -32.18 23.24
CA CYS A 604 22.08 -31.00 23.39
C CYS A 604 22.36 -30.25 24.71
N ILE A 605 22.37 -28.91 24.63
CA ILE A 605 22.23 -28.02 25.79
C ILE A 605 20.88 -27.34 25.70
N VAL A 606 19.98 -27.71 26.63
CA VAL A 606 18.65 -27.11 26.78
C VAL A 606 18.74 -25.94 27.76
N MET A 607 18.42 -24.75 27.26
CA MET A 607 18.36 -23.51 28.01
C MET A 607 16.92 -23.29 28.47
N MET A 608 16.68 -23.32 29.77
CA MET A 608 15.36 -23.00 30.34
C MET A 608 15.03 -21.51 30.16
N PRO A 609 13.76 -21.09 30.30
CA PRO A 609 13.39 -19.67 30.30
C PRO A 609 14.27 -18.82 31.23
N GLY A 610 14.69 -17.65 30.74
CA GLY A 610 15.49 -16.70 31.52
C GLY A 610 16.64 -16.06 30.74
N VAL A 611 17.35 -15.15 31.42
CA VAL A 611 18.42 -14.34 30.81
C VAL A 611 19.81 -14.93 31.10
N TYR A 612 20.63 -14.98 30.06
CA TYR A 612 21.99 -15.50 30.06
C TYR A 612 22.95 -14.43 29.51
N ALA A 613 24.14 -14.30 30.09
CA ALA A 613 25.20 -13.48 29.50
C ALA A 613 25.73 -14.10 28.19
N GLY A 614 26.34 -13.28 27.33
CA GLY A 614 27.02 -13.68 26.10
C GLY A 614 28.16 -14.67 26.33
N PHE A 615 28.54 -15.41 25.30
CA PHE A 615 29.58 -16.44 25.40
C PHE A 615 30.26 -16.83 24.09
N ASP A 616 31.59 -16.90 24.11
CA ASP A 616 32.42 -17.17 22.92
C ASP A 616 32.79 -18.64 22.72
N PHE A 617 33.18 -18.97 21.48
CA PHE A 617 33.58 -20.30 21.02
C PHE A 617 34.95 -20.28 20.33
N THR A 618 35.85 -21.11 20.84
CA THR A 618 37.17 -21.42 20.28
C THR A 618 37.46 -22.90 20.52
N LYS A 619 38.36 -23.52 19.75
CA LYS A 619 38.74 -24.93 19.98
C LYS A 619 39.19 -25.26 21.41
N VAL A 620 39.72 -24.28 22.14
CA VAL A 620 40.19 -24.42 23.53
C VAL A 620 39.01 -24.52 24.53
N ASN A 621 37.91 -23.79 24.27
CA ASN A 621 36.73 -23.79 25.13
C ASN A 621 35.61 -24.73 24.64
N THR A 622 35.60 -25.07 23.35
CA THR A 622 34.64 -25.94 22.67
C THR A 622 35.39 -26.83 21.67
N PRO A 623 35.73 -28.08 22.03
CA PRO A 623 36.29 -29.04 21.10
C PRO A 623 35.31 -29.31 19.96
N CYS A 624 35.79 -29.51 18.73
CA CYS A 624 34.97 -29.84 17.58
C CYS A 624 35.69 -30.82 16.66
N ALA A 625 34.96 -31.80 16.12
CA ALA A 625 35.43 -32.81 15.19
C ALA A 625 34.25 -33.35 14.38
N ASP A 626 34.51 -34.14 13.34
CA ASP A 626 33.46 -34.62 12.42
C ASP A 626 32.52 -35.64 13.08
N ASN A 627 32.97 -36.33 14.13
CA ASN A 627 32.18 -37.29 14.92
C ASN A 627 31.36 -36.65 16.06
N VAL A 628 31.40 -35.33 16.24
CA VAL A 628 30.72 -34.64 17.35
C VAL A 628 29.90 -33.46 16.85
N SER A 629 28.66 -33.35 17.32
CA SER A 629 27.76 -32.21 17.12
C SER A 629 27.22 -31.69 18.46
N ILE A 630 26.94 -30.39 18.52
CA ILE A 630 26.31 -29.75 19.67
C ILE A 630 25.17 -28.82 19.26
N THR A 631 23.98 -29.04 19.82
CA THR A 631 22.83 -28.14 19.68
C THR A 631 22.67 -27.34 20.98
N TYR A 632 22.44 -26.03 20.86
CA TYR A 632 21.94 -25.17 21.92
C TYR A 632 20.49 -24.85 21.56
N THR A 633 19.54 -25.17 22.43
CA THR A 633 18.12 -24.85 22.18
C THR A 633 17.46 -24.26 23.40
N SER A 634 16.52 -23.33 23.19
CA SER A 634 15.62 -22.89 24.24
C SER A 634 14.56 -23.94 24.51
N PHE A 635 14.26 -24.25 25.78
CA PHE A 635 13.22 -25.20 26.15
C PHE A 635 11.85 -24.81 25.56
N LYS A 636 11.54 -23.52 25.60
CA LYS A 636 10.42 -22.90 24.88
C LYS A 636 10.93 -21.85 23.89
N PRO A 637 10.39 -21.73 22.68
CA PRO A 637 10.89 -20.80 21.68
C PRO A 637 10.97 -19.36 22.22
N GLY A 638 12.11 -18.70 22.05
CA GLY A 638 12.33 -17.30 22.41
C GLY A 638 12.53 -16.99 23.90
N GLU A 639 12.11 -17.86 24.83
CA GLU A 639 12.17 -17.57 26.28
C GLU A 639 13.58 -17.67 26.91
N ALA A 640 14.55 -18.32 26.27
CA ALA A 640 15.97 -18.25 26.65
C ALA A 640 16.67 -17.11 25.92
N VAL A 641 17.03 -16.06 26.66
CA VAL A 641 17.58 -14.81 26.10
C VAL A 641 19.06 -14.66 26.43
N VAL A 642 19.92 -14.67 25.41
CA VAL A 642 21.32 -14.27 25.51
C VAL A 642 21.41 -12.75 25.38
N SER A 643 21.78 -12.06 26.45
CA SER A 643 21.70 -10.60 26.55
C SER A 643 22.89 -10.00 27.28
N GLU A 644 23.40 -8.88 26.76
CA GLU A 644 24.36 -8.01 27.45
C GLU A 644 23.71 -6.72 27.99
N GLY A 645 22.38 -6.70 28.06
CA GLY A 645 21.59 -5.65 28.69
C GLY A 645 21.59 -5.76 30.22
N LYS A 646 21.54 -4.62 30.91
CA LYS A 646 21.29 -4.55 32.36
C LYS A 646 20.14 -3.63 32.67
N GLN A 647 19.29 -4.05 33.59
CA GLN A 647 18.19 -3.23 34.09
C GLN A 647 18.72 -1.99 34.84
N VAL A 648 18.18 -0.82 34.51
CA VAL A 648 18.40 0.44 35.23
C VAL A 648 17.23 0.65 36.19
N THR A 649 17.53 0.93 37.44
CA THR A 649 16.54 1.09 38.52
C THR A 649 16.76 2.41 39.28
N GLU A 650 15.93 2.67 40.30
CA GLU A 650 16.02 3.88 41.14
C GLU A 650 15.86 5.22 40.39
N PHE A 651 14.95 5.26 39.40
CA PHE A 651 14.60 6.50 38.73
C PHE A 651 13.97 7.52 39.69
N THR A 652 14.36 8.79 39.55
CA THR A 652 13.87 9.92 40.34
C THR A 652 13.54 11.09 39.41
N LEU A 653 12.42 11.78 39.66
CA LEU A 653 12.05 12.97 38.91
C LEU A 653 13.10 14.08 39.14
N TYR A 654 13.79 14.48 38.08
CA TYR A 654 14.85 15.49 38.09
C TYR A 654 14.31 16.88 37.75
N ASN A 655 13.41 16.97 36.77
CA ASN A 655 12.74 18.21 36.39
C ASN A 655 11.25 17.94 36.13
N SER A 656 10.38 18.51 36.96
CA SER A 656 8.92 18.35 36.85
C SER A 656 8.26 19.15 35.73
N GLU A 657 8.90 20.22 35.23
CA GLU A 657 8.36 21.06 34.14
C GLU A 657 8.57 20.40 32.78
N LYS A 658 9.71 19.72 32.59
CA LYS A 658 10.05 18.93 31.40
C LYS A 658 9.79 17.42 31.55
N ASN A 659 9.20 16.98 32.66
CA ASN A 659 9.00 15.56 33.00
C ASN A 659 10.28 14.68 32.91
N ILE A 660 11.47 15.25 33.14
CA ILE A 660 12.74 14.51 33.04
C ILE A 660 12.96 13.69 34.32
N TYR A 661 13.13 12.39 34.18
CA TYR A 661 13.61 11.46 35.20
C TYR A 661 15.12 11.24 35.07
N GLN A 662 15.77 10.83 36.16
CA GLN A 662 17.18 10.42 36.17
C GLN A 662 17.42 9.14 36.97
N ALA A 663 18.43 8.36 36.58
CA ALA A 663 18.97 7.23 37.32
C ALA A 663 20.51 7.28 37.39
N ASN A 664 21.13 6.51 38.29
CA ASN A 664 22.59 6.37 38.38
C ASN A 664 23.02 5.07 37.68
N ILE A 665 23.89 5.17 36.68
CA ILE A 665 24.39 4.03 35.88
C ILE A 665 25.90 3.80 36.04
N ARG A 666 26.57 4.54 36.93
CA ARG A 666 28.04 4.49 37.11
C ARG A 666 28.57 3.10 37.52
N ASN A 667 27.72 2.29 38.13
CA ASN A 667 27.99 0.91 38.55
C ASN A 667 27.86 -0.12 37.40
N LEU A 668 27.27 0.23 36.25
CA LEU A 668 26.97 -0.72 35.17
C LEU A 668 28.18 -1.00 34.24
N GLY A 669 29.12 -0.05 34.16
CA GLY A 669 30.40 -0.20 33.46
C GLY A 669 30.71 0.93 32.47
N THR A 670 31.93 0.93 31.92
CA THR A 670 32.37 1.95 30.95
C THR A 670 31.59 1.89 29.63
N VAL A 671 31.18 0.69 29.19
CA VAL A 671 30.37 0.51 27.98
C VAL A 671 28.97 1.10 28.18
N ALA A 672 28.30 0.82 29.30
CA ALA A 672 27.01 1.44 29.63
C ALA A 672 27.08 2.98 29.65
N LEU A 673 28.15 3.56 30.21
CA LEU A 673 28.41 5.01 30.16
C LEU A 673 28.68 5.55 28.76
N ASN A 674 28.92 4.69 27.77
CA ASN A 674 29.09 5.03 26.37
C ASN A 674 28.02 4.42 25.46
N SER A 675 26.97 3.81 26.03
CA SER A 675 25.89 3.21 25.26
C SER A 675 25.25 4.27 24.38
N ARG A 676 24.89 3.87 23.16
CA ARG A 676 24.13 4.70 22.22
C ARG A 676 22.64 4.40 22.26
N GLN A 677 22.23 3.40 23.06
CA GLN A 677 20.86 2.91 23.18
C GLN A 677 20.45 2.74 24.64
N ILE A 678 19.15 2.93 24.91
CA ILE A 678 18.41 2.30 26.00
C ILE A 678 17.09 1.76 25.44
N TYR A 679 16.47 0.84 26.15
CA TYR A 679 15.16 0.28 25.83
C TYR A 679 14.23 0.45 27.04
N VAL A 680 12.97 0.80 26.80
CA VAL A 680 11.96 1.03 27.83
C VAL A 680 10.75 0.18 27.50
N ASN A 681 10.42 -0.79 28.37
CA ASN A 681 9.42 -1.83 28.11
C ASN A 681 9.63 -2.55 26.76
N GLY A 682 10.89 -2.91 26.48
CA GLY A 682 11.33 -3.52 25.21
C GLY A 682 11.60 -2.54 24.06
N VAL A 683 11.02 -1.33 24.10
CA VAL A 683 11.03 -0.37 22.99
C VAL A 683 12.28 0.52 23.02
N ARG A 684 13.01 0.64 21.90
CA ARG A 684 14.15 1.56 21.78
C ARG A 684 13.74 3.01 22.10
N ALA A 685 14.49 3.69 22.95
CA ALA A 685 14.35 5.12 23.19
C ALA A 685 15.14 5.95 22.18
N VAL A 686 14.71 7.19 21.93
CA VAL A 686 15.39 8.12 21.03
C VAL A 686 16.56 8.78 21.76
N ARG A 687 17.76 8.76 21.17
CA ARG A 687 18.88 9.55 21.72
C ARG A 687 18.62 11.04 21.44
N ALA A 688 18.60 11.85 22.50
CA ALA A 688 18.22 13.26 22.48
C ALA A 688 18.80 14.03 21.28
N ARG A 689 17.94 14.62 20.43
CA ARG A 689 18.31 15.17 19.11
C ARG A 689 17.44 16.34 18.64
N SER A 690 17.94 17.12 17.68
CA SER A 690 17.14 18.16 17.02
C SER A 690 16.02 17.58 16.15
N GLU A 691 14.87 18.26 16.10
CA GLU A 691 13.75 17.91 15.19
C GLU A 691 14.08 18.13 13.70
N GLY A 692 15.22 18.76 13.37
CA GLY A 692 15.62 18.99 11.99
C GLY A 692 17.01 19.58 11.80
N LYS A 693 17.22 20.11 10.60
CA LYS A 693 18.51 20.57 10.06
C LYS A 693 19.12 21.70 10.85
N LEU A 694 20.45 21.71 10.90
CA LEU A 694 21.20 22.84 11.44
C LEU A 694 20.97 24.11 10.60
N GLU A 695 20.55 25.20 11.26
CA GLU A 695 20.10 26.42 10.59
C GLU A 695 21.22 27.08 9.77
N ASN A 696 20.90 27.51 8.54
CA ASN A 696 21.82 28.19 7.62
C ASN A 696 23.19 27.51 7.48
N CYS A 697 23.22 26.18 7.58
CA CYS A 697 24.46 25.42 7.62
C CYS A 697 25.23 25.45 6.29
N VAL A 698 26.53 25.75 6.34
CA VAL A 698 27.44 25.73 5.18
C VAL A 698 28.69 24.91 5.46
N ASN A 699 28.94 23.88 4.64
CA ASN A 699 30.19 23.11 4.63
C ASN A 699 31.38 23.99 4.19
N LEU A 700 32.48 23.98 4.94
CA LEU A 700 33.70 24.75 4.67
C LEU A 700 34.51 24.32 3.43
N GLY A 701 34.12 23.23 2.77
CA GLY A 701 34.72 22.75 1.52
C GLY A 701 36.07 22.04 1.70
N LYS A 702 36.70 21.68 0.57
CA LYS A 702 38.00 20.97 0.59
C LYS A 702 39.10 21.87 1.16
N GLY A 703 39.73 21.43 2.24
CA GLY A 703 40.75 22.20 2.98
C GLY A 703 40.18 22.99 4.16
N GLY A 704 38.85 23.06 4.30
CA GLY A 704 38.17 23.43 5.54
C GLY A 704 37.80 22.20 6.36
N VAL A 705 37.66 22.35 7.67
CA VAL A 705 37.34 21.26 8.60
C VAL A 705 36.08 21.59 9.39
N GLY A 706 34.94 21.06 8.94
CA GLY A 706 33.64 21.25 9.56
C GLY A 706 32.70 22.19 8.80
N VAL A 707 31.76 22.78 9.55
CA VAL A 707 30.63 23.56 9.03
C VAL A 707 30.49 24.90 9.74
N THR A 708 29.74 25.83 9.15
CA THR A 708 29.30 27.10 9.77
C THR A 708 27.79 27.14 9.87
N THR A 709 27.25 27.91 10.82
CA THR A 709 25.81 28.09 11.08
C THR A 709 25.55 29.46 11.69
N THR A 710 24.32 29.96 11.60
CA THR A 710 23.86 31.15 12.34
C THR A 710 23.36 30.84 13.75
N ASP A 711 23.21 29.56 14.11
CA ASP A 711 22.70 29.17 15.43
C ASP A 711 23.75 29.43 16.52
N THR A 712 23.61 30.56 17.21
CA THR A 712 24.48 30.93 18.33
C THR A 712 24.20 30.15 19.60
N SER A 713 23.07 29.42 19.71
CA SER A 713 22.73 28.68 20.95
C SER A 713 23.71 27.54 21.23
N LEU A 714 24.33 26.99 20.18
CA LEU A 714 25.37 25.97 20.25
C LEU A 714 26.62 26.40 21.03
N LEU A 715 26.82 27.71 21.26
CA LEU A 715 27.90 28.23 22.10
C LEU A 715 27.64 28.00 23.60
N ASP A 716 26.38 27.84 24.00
CA ASP A 716 25.96 27.60 25.39
C ASP A 716 25.93 26.09 25.75
N TYR A 717 26.10 25.20 24.77
CA TYR A 717 26.07 23.74 24.97
C TYR A 717 27.25 23.29 25.83
N LYS A 718 26.95 22.75 27.03
CA LYS A 718 27.96 22.46 28.06
C LYS A 718 28.99 21.41 27.63
N LYS A 719 28.62 20.54 26.70
CA LYS A 719 29.45 19.49 26.13
C LYS A 719 29.37 19.48 24.61
N ILE A 720 29.62 20.64 23.99
CA ILE A 720 29.67 20.78 22.54
C ILE A 720 30.61 19.74 21.87
N ASN A 721 31.63 19.25 22.58
CA ASN A 721 32.56 18.23 22.11
C ASN A 721 32.05 16.76 22.22
N GLU A 722 30.81 16.56 22.66
CA GLU A 722 30.09 15.28 22.61
C GLU A 722 28.94 15.31 21.57
N LEU A 723 28.65 16.46 20.97
CA LEU A 723 27.57 16.63 19.99
C LEU A 723 27.91 15.95 18.67
N GLU A 724 27.01 15.14 18.13
CA GLU A 724 27.20 14.41 16.87
C GLU A 724 26.27 14.96 15.77
N LEU A 725 26.87 15.38 14.65
CA LEU A 725 26.17 15.84 13.44
C LEU A 725 25.91 14.64 12.52
N VAL A 726 24.67 14.39 12.11
CA VAL A 726 24.27 13.23 11.29
C VAL A 726 23.83 13.69 9.89
N PHE A 727 24.45 13.15 8.85
CA PHE A 727 24.23 13.54 7.46
C PHE A 727 23.60 12.40 6.65
N TYR A 728 22.92 12.76 5.56
CA TYR A 728 22.39 11.82 4.57
C TYR A 728 22.82 12.27 3.19
N GLU A 729 23.60 11.45 2.51
CA GLU A 729 24.26 11.80 1.26
C GLU A 729 24.16 10.63 0.29
N ASN A 730 23.07 10.63 -0.48
CA ASN A 730 22.61 9.58 -1.39
C ASN A 730 22.49 8.21 -0.68
N TRP A 731 23.42 7.31 -0.93
CA TRP A 731 23.53 5.97 -0.36
C TRP A 731 24.39 5.90 0.91
N THR A 732 24.77 7.04 1.51
CA THR A 732 25.60 7.08 2.72
C THR A 732 24.97 7.88 3.85
N ASN A 733 25.27 7.47 5.09
CA ASN A 733 24.82 8.12 6.32
C ASN A 733 26.03 8.46 7.23
N PRO A 734 26.94 9.36 6.80
CA PRO A 734 28.09 9.73 7.60
C PRO A 734 27.69 10.60 8.79
N ARG A 735 28.40 10.44 9.90
CA ARG A 735 28.20 11.20 11.15
C ARG A 735 29.52 11.66 11.74
N PHE A 736 29.55 12.82 12.39
CA PHE A 736 30.77 13.45 12.90
C PHE A 736 30.55 14.09 14.26
N VAL A 737 31.42 13.81 15.22
CA VAL A 737 31.41 14.50 16.52
C VAL A 737 32.12 15.85 16.36
N VAL A 738 31.55 16.89 16.97
CA VAL A 738 32.12 18.24 17.01
C VAL A 738 33.35 18.25 17.94
N GLU A 739 34.43 18.90 17.54
CA GLU A 739 35.61 19.12 18.39
C GLU A 739 35.49 20.41 19.21
N SER A 740 34.95 21.46 18.59
CA SER A 740 34.80 22.80 19.20
C SER A 740 33.87 23.69 18.37
N ALA A 741 33.21 24.65 19.04
CA ALA A 741 32.50 25.74 18.40
C ALA A 741 33.25 27.08 18.60
N SER A 742 33.24 27.96 17.61
CA SER A 742 33.82 29.31 17.71
C SER A 742 32.99 30.34 16.95
N PHE A 743 32.67 31.45 17.60
CA PHE A 743 31.92 32.57 17.00
C PHE A 743 32.87 33.58 16.33
N ASP A 744 32.47 34.06 15.16
CA ASP A 744 33.15 35.12 14.42
C ASP A 744 32.29 36.40 14.46
N GLU A 745 32.79 37.45 15.11
CA GLU A 745 32.06 38.71 15.29
C GLU A 745 31.86 39.51 13.99
N GLU A 746 32.70 39.32 12.97
CA GLU A 746 32.59 40.06 11.70
C GLU A 746 31.51 39.47 10.78
N THR A 747 31.41 38.13 10.76
CA THR A 747 30.46 37.38 9.92
C THR A 747 29.18 36.99 10.66
N GLN A 748 29.16 37.07 11.99
CA GLN A 748 28.07 36.61 12.87
C GLN A 748 27.75 35.10 12.71
N LEU A 749 28.77 34.30 12.39
CA LEU A 749 28.65 32.84 12.22
C LEU A 749 29.33 32.08 13.36
N VAL A 750 28.73 30.95 13.75
CA VAL A 750 29.39 29.91 14.54
C VAL A 750 30.04 28.92 13.59
N THR A 751 31.33 28.65 13.77
CA THR A 751 32.04 27.55 13.12
C THR A 751 32.06 26.35 14.05
N LEU A 752 31.54 25.20 13.59
CA LEU A 752 31.66 23.90 14.25
C LEU A 752 32.81 23.14 13.60
N LYS A 753 33.94 23.03 14.30
CA LYS A 753 35.09 22.23 13.83
C LYS A 753 34.83 20.75 14.10
N LEU A 754 35.11 19.90 13.13
CA LEU A 754 34.94 18.43 13.20
C LEU A 754 36.30 17.71 13.21
N ASN A 755 36.30 16.39 13.37
CA ASN A 755 37.52 15.59 13.25
C ASN A 755 38.11 15.65 11.82
N GLU A 756 39.30 16.23 11.70
CA GLU A 756 39.96 16.48 10.40
C GLU A 756 40.20 15.19 9.58
N SER A 757 40.58 14.09 10.23
CA SER A 757 40.89 12.83 9.54
C SER A 757 39.63 12.24 8.89
N LEU A 758 38.56 12.05 9.67
CA LEU A 758 37.30 11.51 9.17
C LEU A 758 36.63 12.45 8.15
N TRP A 759 36.66 13.76 8.42
CA TRP A 759 36.09 14.76 7.52
C TRP A 759 36.75 14.70 6.14
N ASN A 760 38.09 14.66 6.09
CA ASN A 760 38.83 14.58 4.84
C ASN A 760 38.58 13.29 4.03
N ILE A 761 38.20 12.18 4.68
CA ILE A 761 37.76 10.95 4.00
C ILE A 761 36.43 11.17 3.25
N ARG A 762 35.50 11.98 3.78
CA ARG A 762 34.20 12.26 3.13
C ARG A 762 34.19 13.49 2.23
N MET A 763 35.10 14.45 2.42
CA MET A 763 35.36 15.50 1.41
C MET A 763 35.90 14.95 0.07
N ASN A 764 36.23 13.65 -0.01
CA ASN A 764 36.56 12.94 -1.23
C ASN A 764 35.52 11.88 -1.65
N GLY A 765 34.30 11.91 -1.10
CA GLY A 765 33.20 10.99 -1.42
C GLY A 765 32.53 11.18 -2.79
N GLY A 766 32.96 12.15 -3.60
CA GLY A 766 32.34 12.43 -4.90
C GLY A 766 30.93 12.99 -4.74
N ASN A 767 29.91 12.23 -5.16
CA ASN A 767 28.51 12.65 -5.04
C ASN A 767 27.98 12.57 -3.59
N THR A 768 28.70 11.92 -2.68
CA THR A 768 28.31 11.73 -1.26
C THR A 768 29.08 12.63 -0.28
N VAL A 769 29.59 13.77 -0.76
CA VAL A 769 30.23 14.78 0.12
C VAL A 769 29.16 15.37 1.06
N PRO A 770 29.38 15.36 2.40
CA PRO A 770 28.49 15.98 3.38
C PRO A 770 28.12 17.43 3.04
N THR A 771 26.86 17.80 3.24
CA THR A 771 26.35 19.14 2.91
C THR A 771 25.78 19.86 4.13
N VAL A 772 24.63 19.39 4.63
CA VAL A 772 23.97 19.87 5.85
C VAL A 772 23.61 18.64 6.69
N PRO A 773 23.87 18.63 8.01
CA PRO A 773 23.39 17.54 8.84
C PRO A 773 21.85 17.59 8.89
N GLU A 774 21.22 16.44 8.66
CA GLU A 774 19.77 16.30 8.70
C GLU A 774 19.22 16.57 10.11
N TYR A 775 19.99 16.15 11.12
CA TYR A 775 19.80 16.47 12.52
C TYR A 775 21.15 16.38 13.28
N TYR A 776 21.16 16.81 14.53
CA TYR A 776 22.29 16.67 15.45
C TYR A 776 21.81 16.08 16.78
N GLU A 777 22.62 15.22 17.41
CA GLU A 777 22.24 14.39 18.56
C GLU A 777 23.26 14.46 19.70
N ASN A 778 22.89 13.90 20.86
CA ASN A 778 23.74 13.68 22.04
C ASN A 778 24.10 14.93 22.88
N ALA A 779 23.12 15.80 23.14
CA ALA A 779 23.25 16.89 24.11
C ALA A 779 22.11 16.86 25.14
N PHE A 780 22.37 17.32 26.37
CA PHE A 780 21.31 17.47 27.39
C PHE A 780 20.36 18.62 27.05
N GLU A 781 20.89 19.62 26.35
CA GLU A 781 20.18 20.77 25.83
C GLU A 781 19.10 20.38 24.80
N LEU A 782 19.25 19.21 24.16
CA LEU A 782 18.32 18.60 23.19
C LEU A 782 17.36 17.57 23.83
N LEU A 783 17.30 17.47 25.16
CA LEU A 783 16.36 16.58 25.84
C LEU A 783 15.05 17.35 26.09
N ASP A 784 14.08 17.20 25.20
CA ASP A 784 12.81 17.92 25.26
C ASP A 784 11.54 17.18 24.84
N GLU A 785 11.62 16.07 24.10
CA GLU A 785 10.45 15.28 23.68
C GLU A 785 10.30 13.93 24.42
N GLY A 786 9.07 13.39 24.41
CA GLY A 786 8.75 12.10 25.04
C GLY A 786 9.45 10.93 24.34
N GLY A 787 10.03 10.03 25.13
CA GLY A 787 10.83 8.90 24.62
C GLY A 787 12.31 9.23 24.39
N GLU A 788 12.75 10.46 24.68
CA GLU A 788 14.16 10.85 24.55
C GLU A 788 15.02 10.55 25.78
N PHE A 789 16.30 10.23 25.56
CA PHE A 789 17.29 10.02 26.62
C PHE A 789 18.64 10.71 26.37
N TYR A 790 19.34 11.04 27.46
CA TYR A 790 20.72 11.54 27.46
C TYR A 790 21.57 10.86 28.55
N ILE A 791 22.80 10.48 28.23
CA ILE A 791 23.76 9.90 29.18
C ILE A 791 24.85 10.92 29.53
N ASP A 792 24.85 11.40 30.77
CA ASP A 792 25.97 12.16 31.31
C ASP A 792 27.07 11.22 31.82
N LYS A 793 28.08 11.01 30.97
CA LYS A 793 29.27 10.20 31.24
C LYS A 793 30.12 10.72 32.41
N THR A 794 30.07 12.03 32.68
CA THR A 794 30.89 12.70 33.71
C THR A 794 30.35 12.43 35.11
N PHE A 795 29.03 12.51 35.28
CA PHE A 795 28.36 12.22 36.56
C PHE A 795 27.90 10.77 36.69
N GLY A 796 27.81 10.02 35.58
CA GLY A 796 27.32 8.65 35.53
C GLY A 796 25.79 8.58 35.65
N LYS A 797 25.11 9.49 34.95
CA LYS A 797 23.66 9.67 35.01
C LYS A 797 23.01 9.35 33.67
N LEU A 798 21.94 8.58 33.72
CA LEU A 798 20.98 8.48 32.62
C LEU A 798 19.83 9.45 32.91
N TYR A 799 19.45 10.27 31.94
CA TYR A 799 18.25 11.10 31.96
C TYR A 799 17.29 10.60 30.88
N TYR A 800 15.99 10.62 31.17
CA TYR A 800 14.93 10.12 30.28
C TYR A 800 13.66 10.95 30.45
N ILE A 801 12.96 11.25 29.36
CA ILE A 801 11.58 11.75 29.39
C ILE A 801 10.68 10.58 28.99
N PRO A 802 9.79 10.09 29.86
CA PRO A 802 8.88 9.01 29.51
C PRO A 802 7.89 9.48 28.46
N ARG A 803 7.49 8.54 27.59
CA ARG A 803 6.39 8.73 26.64
C ARG A 803 5.05 8.77 27.38
N ASP A 804 4.02 9.32 26.75
CA ASP A 804 2.70 9.56 27.38
C ASP A 804 2.03 8.30 27.97
N TYR A 805 2.40 7.10 27.49
CA TYR A 805 1.88 5.81 27.94
C TYR A 805 2.80 5.06 28.92
N GLU A 806 3.96 5.62 29.30
CA GLU A 806 4.95 4.95 30.14
C GLU A 806 4.85 5.38 31.62
N ASP A 807 4.49 4.45 32.51
CA ASP A 807 4.58 4.66 33.95
C ASP A 807 5.99 4.31 34.48
N MET A 808 6.79 5.33 34.79
CA MET A 808 8.14 5.18 35.34
C MET A 808 8.22 4.48 36.71
N SER A 809 7.09 4.21 37.38
CA SER A 809 7.05 3.39 38.60
C SER A 809 7.04 1.89 38.32
N THR A 810 6.67 1.48 37.10
CA THR A 810 6.65 0.08 36.65
C THR A 810 7.52 -0.20 35.42
N ALA A 811 8.00 0.85 34.73
CA ALA A 811 8.75 0.72 33.49
C ALA A 811 10.06 -0.08 33.68
N GLU A 812 10.26 -1.06 32.79
CA GLU A 812 11.54 -1.76 32.69
C GLU A 812 12.47 -0.99 31.74
N VAL A 813 13.56 -0.43 32.27
CA VAL A 813 14.58 0.24 31.47
C VAL A 813 15.82 -0.64 31.36
N VAL A 814 16.26 -0.98 30.16
CA VAL A 814 17.45 -1.80 29.89
C VAL A 814 18.51 -0.98 29.15
N ILE A 815 19.76 -1.06 29.59
CA ILE A 815 20.92 -0.45 28.92
C ILE A 815 21.95 -1.53 28.50
N PRO A 816 22.34 -1.60 27.22
CA PRO A 816 23.45 -2.43 26.77
C PRO A 816 24.76 -2.15 27.51
N CYS A 817 25.47 -3.22 27.87
CA CYS A 817 26.71 -3.17 28.63
C CYS A 817 27.92 -3.84 27.95
N ASP A 818 27.74 -4.42 26.75
CA ASP A 818 28.82 -4.94 25.92
C ASP A 818 28.55 -4.70 24.42
N GLU A 819 29.55 -4.92 23.58
CA GLU A 819 29.47 -4.83 22.12
C GLU A 819 29.33 -6.20 21.44
N SER A 820 29.55 -7.33 22.14
CA SER A 820 29.51 -8.69 21.57
C SER A 820 28.63 -9.64 22.39
N LEU A 821 27.75 -10.39 21.73
CA LEU A 821 27.01 -11.51 22.33
C LEU A 821 27.76 -12.85 22.17
N MET A 822 28.41 -13.03 21.02
CA MET A 822 29.02 -14.31 20.65
C MET A 822 30.03 -14.15 19.51
N SER A 823 31.24 -14.66 19.71
CA SER A 823 32.17 -14.98 18.62
C SER A 823 32.38 -16.49 18.48
N ILE A 824 32.46 -17.00 17.24
CA ILE A 824 32.85 -18.38 16.93
C ILE A 824 34.04 -18.34 15.98
N THR A 825 35.23 -18.70 16.46
CA THR A 825 36.49 -18.51 15.71
C THR A 825 37.26 -19.82 15.51
N GLY A 826 37.45 -20.20 14.24
CA GLY A 826 38.38 -21.24 13.79
C GLY A 826 39.49 -20.68 12.87
N THR A 827 40.12 -21.55 12.08
CA THR A 827 40.98 -21.14 10.93
C THR A 827 40.56 -21.89 9.67
N ALA A 828 40.98 -21.46 8.48
CA ALA A 828 40.65 -22.14 7.23
C ALA A 828 41.20 -23.60 7.13
N GLU A 829 42.26 -23.92 7.86
CA GLU A 829 42.79 -25.29 8.01
C GLU A 829 42.02 -26.09 9.07
N GLU A 830 41.50 -25.40 10.08
CA GLU A 830 40.95 -25.97 11.30
C GLU A 830 39.68 -25.22 11.73
N PRO A 831 38.58 -25.30 10.94
CA PRO A 831 37.37 -24.56 11.20
C PRO A 831 36.66 -25.06 12.46
N MET A 832 35.98 -24.14 13.15
CA MET A 832 34.97 -24.52 14.16
C MET A 832 33.77 -25.14 13.44
N LYS A 833 33.21 -26.24 13.97
CA LYS A 833 32.17 -26.97 13.24
C LYS A 833 31.11 -27.66 14.09
N ASN A 834 29.98 -27.98 13.45
CA ASN A 834 28.87 -28.79 13.94
C ASN A 834 28.20 -28.18 15.19
N ILE A 835 27.79 -26.91 15.09
CA ILE A 835 27.14 -26.15 16.17
C ILE A 835 25.78 -25.64 15.67
N THR A 836 24.69 -25.95 16.37
CA THR A 836 23.36 -25.43 16.03
C THR A 836 22.82 -24.58 17.18
N PHE A 837 22.18 -23.46 16.87
CA PHE A 837 21.34 -22.67 17.78
C PHE A 837 19.89 -22.76 17.30
N ASP A 838 18.97 -23.14 18.18
CA ASP A 838 17.55 -23.34 17.82
C ASP A 838 16.59 -22.71 18.85
N GLY A 839 15.78 -21.75 18.41
CA GLY A 839 14.75 -21.12 19.25
C GLY A 839 15.28 -20.14 20.32
N ILE A 840 16.50 -19.63 20.18
CA ILE A 840 17.16 -18.76 21.18
C ILE A 840 16.99 -17.27 20.80
N SER A 841 16.81 -16.42 21.81
CA SER A 841 16.80 -14.95 21.65
C SER A 841 18.19 -14.35 21.91
N PHE A 842 18.58 -13.34 21.14
CA PHE A 842 19.87 -12.64 21.21
C PHE A 842 19.66 -11.12 21.23
N GLU A 843 20.04 -10.43 22.32
CA GLU A 843 19.62 -9.04 22.53
C GLU A 843 20.64 -8.11 23.20
N HIS A 844 20.43 -6.80 23.08
CA HIS A 844 21.02 -5.74 23.92
C HIS A 844 22.55 -5.56 23.81
N THR A 845 23.07 -5.28 22.62
CA THR A 845 24.43 -4.72 22.43
C THR A 845 24.42 -3.23 22.11
N THR A 846 25.57 -2.57 22.26
CA THR A 846 25.84 -1.20 21.78
C THR A 846 27.10 -1.19 20.92
N TRP A 847 27.27 -0.18 20.06
CA TRP A 847 28.54 0.09 19.38
C TRP A 847 29.06 1.49 19.70
N THR A 848 30.11 1.56 20.49
CA THR A 848 30.59 2.79 21.12
C THR A 848 31.61 3.56 20.28
N ALA A 849 32.23 2.93 19.27
CA ALA A 849 33.30 3.54 18.47
C ALA A 849 32.95 4.90 17.81
N PRO A 850 31.72 5.14 17.30
CA PRO A 850 31.35 6.45 16.76
C PRO A 850 31.44 7.58 17.78
N ASN A 851 31.26 7.33 19.08
CA ASN A 851 31.30 8.37 20.12
C ASN A 851 32.64 9.12 20.20
N ALA A 852 33.72 8.61 19.62
CA ALA A 852 35.04 9.24 19.69
C ALA A 852 35.22 10.40 18.68
N SER A 853 34.62 10.29 17.49
CA SER A 853 34.78 11.28 16.39
C SER A 853 33.71 11.18 15.28
N GLY A 854 32.82 10.19 15.36
CA GLY A 854 31.85 9.84 14.34
C GLY A 854 32.24 8.62 13.49
N PHE A 855 31.52 8.44 12.38
CA PHE A 855 31.66 7.37 11.41
C PHE A 855 31.58 7.94 9.99
N ALA A 856 32.69 7.87 9.26
CA ALA A 856 32.79 8.26 7.86
C ALA A 856 32.30 7.12 6.95
N ASP A 857 30.97 6.99 6.86
CA ASP A 857 30.31 5.97 6.04
C ASP A 857 30.63 6.10 4.53
N GLY A 858 30.82 4.95 3.88
CA GLY A 858 31.30 4.81 2.50
C GLY A 858 30.24 4.26 1.56
N GLN A 859 29.69 3.10 1.91
CA GLN A 859 28.54 2.43 1.31
C GLN A 859 28.24 1.15 2.13
N ASN A 860 26.98 0.78 2.29
CA ASN A 860 26.56 -0.47 2.96
C ASN A 860 27.20 -0.70 4.35
N ASN A 861 27.22 0.34 5.19
CA ASN A 861 27.90 0.36 6.49
C ASN A 861 29.42 0.03 6.45
N GLY A 862 30.06 0.11 5.29
CA GLY A 862 31.51 0.09 5.13
C GLY A 862 32.09 1.50 5.17
N GLY A 863 33.00 1.78 6.11
CA GLY A 863 33.55 3.13 6.30
C GLY A 863 34.76 3.18 7.24
N SER A 864 34.93 4.31 7.94
CA SER A 864 35.99 4.50 8.94
C SER A 864 35.50 5.22 10.20
N THR A 865 35.97 4.78 11.36
CA THR A 865 35.95 5.54 12.62
C THR A 865 37.33 6.14 12.88
N ALA A 866 37.53 6.88 13.97
CA ALA A 866 38.85 7.42 14.32
C ALA A 866 39.92 6.34 14.60
N THR A 867 39.51 5.09 14.89
CA THR A 867 40.40 4.00 15.32
C THR A 867 40.38 2.79 14.40
N THR A 868 39.33 2.61 13.58
CA THR A 868 39.12 1.42 12.73
C THR A 868 38.63 1.80 11.33
N SER A 869 38.86 0.93 10.36
CA SER A 869 38.30 1.04 9.01
C SER A 869 37.84 -0.34 8.54
N GLY A 870 36.70 -0.40 7.85
CA GLY A 870 36.03 -1.63 7.45
C GLY A 870 34.51 -1.51 7.61
N PHE A 871 33.82 -2.64 7.60
CA PHE A 871 32.39 -2.70 7.90
C PHE A 871 32.14 -2.65 9.41
N ILE A 872 30.98 -2.12 9.81
CA ILE A 872 30.45 -2.19 11.19
C ILE A 872 30.60 -3.63 11.75
N PRO A 873 30.97 -3.83 13.03
CA PRO A 873 31.12 -5.16 13.65
C PRO A 873 29.77 -5.88 13.81
N GLY A 874 29.82 -7.19 14.04
CA GLY A 874 28.65 -8.01 14.38
C GLY A 874 28.40 -8.07 15.88
N ALA A 875 27.14 -8.24 16.31
CA ALA A 875 26.83 -8.73 17.66
C ALA A 875 27.13 -10.23 17.79
N ILE A 876 26.95 -10.97 16.69
CA ILE A 876 27.35 -12.36 16.52
C ILE A 876 28.35 -12.44 15.36
N GLU A 877 29.57 -12.92 15.60
CA GLU A 877 30.61 -13.06 14.57
C GLU A 877 31.08 -14.51 14.39
N LEU A 878 30.90 -15.04 13.19
CA LEU A 878 31.32 -16.39 12.80
C LEU A 878 32.53 -16.29 11.86
N THR A 879 33.71 -16.72 12.31
CA THR A 879 34.96 -16.61 11.53
C THR A 879 35.59 -17.98 11.30
N ASN A 880 35.76 -18.37 10.03
CA ASN A 880 36.26 -19.70 9.61
C ASN A 880 35.48 -20.85 10.27
N VAL A 881 34.19 -20.98 9.93
CA VAL A 881 33.28 -21.98 10.53
C VAL A 881 32.59 -22.83 9.47
N HIS A 882 32.33 -24.10 9.79
CA HIS A 882 31.71 -25.08 8.89
C HIS A 882 30.50 -25.72 9.58
N ASN A 883 29.31 -25.76 8.98
CA ASN A 883 28.11 -26.34 9.61
C ASN A 883 27.83 -25.70 11.00
N VAL A 884 27.62 -24.38 10.97
CA VAL A 884 27.19 -23.58 12.13
C VAL A 884 25.88 -22.89 11.77
N ASN A 885 24.79 -23.32 12.40
CA ASN A 885 23.43 -23.03 11.94
C ASN A 885 22.60 -22.30 12.99
N PHE A 886 21.70 -21.43 12.54
CA PHE A 886 20.75 -20.67 13.35
C PHE A 886 19.35 -20.92 12.83
N TYR A 887 18.54 -21.58 13.66
CA TYR A 887 17.16 -21.94 13.36
C TYR A 887 16.22 -21.27 14.35
N ASN A 888 15.10 -20.73 13.86
CA ASN A 888 14.01 -20.25 14.71
C ASN A 888 14.43 -19.21 15.79
N CYS A 889 15.58 -18.56 15.62
CA CYS A 889 16.14 -17.63 16.62
C CYS A 889 15.57 -16.22 16.44
N LYS A 890 15.53 -15.46 17.54
CA LYS A 890 15.17 -14.03 17.54
C LYS A 890 16.43 -13.20 17.80
N ILE A 891 16.74 -12.21 16.97
CA ILE A 891 17.89 -11.32 17.19
C ILE A 891 17.39 -9.88 17.16
N SER A 892 17.39 -9.19 18.31
CA SER A 892 16.82 -7.84 18.41
C SER A 892 17.59 -6.88 19.30
N LYS A 893 17.25 -5.58 19.27
CA LYS A 893 17.80 -4.57 20.20
C LYS A 893 19.34 -4.45 20.09
N ILE A 894 19.84 -4.44 18.85
CA ILE A 894 21.28 -4.53 18.53
C ILE A 894 21.89 -3.16 18.20
N GLY A 895 23.09 -2.89 18.74
CA GLY A 895 23.84 -1.63 18.60
C GLY A 895 24.62 -1.45 17.29
N GLN A 896 24.71 -2.50 16.47
CA GLN A 896 25.53 -2.59 15.25
C GLN A 896 24.84 -3.49 14.20
N THR A 897 25.61 -4.22 13.39
CA THR A 897 25.12 -5.32 12.55
C THR A 897 24.76 -6.52 13.43
N ALA A 898 23.66 -7.23 13.18
CA ALA A 898 23.30 -8.39 13.99
C ALA A 898 24.29 -9.56 13.83
N VAL A 899 24.48 -10.07 12.61
CA VAL A 899 25.32 -11.25 12.33
C VAL A 899 26.35 -10.95 11.24
N LYS A 900 27.60 -11.37 11.45
CA LYS A 900 28.65 -11.38 10.43
C LYS A 900 29.29 -12.76 10.27
N MET A 901 29.43 -13.19 9.02
CA MET A 901 30.04 -14.47 8.62
C MET A 901 31.32 -14.16 7.82
N LEU A 902 32.48 -14.29 8.47
CA LEU A 902 33.77 -13.76 8.02
C LEU A 902 34.73 -14.87 7.58
N GLU A 903 35.56 -14.56 6.58
CA GLU A 903 36.55 -15.47 6.02
C GLU A 903 35.93 -16.77 5.48
N ALA A 904 36.52 -17.94 5.76
CA ALA A 904 36.12 -19.23 5.22
C ALA A 904 34.89 -19.84 5.94
N VAL A 905 33.72 -19.23 5.76
CA VAL A 905 32.45 -19.79 6.27
C VAL A 905 31.81 -20.71 5.22
N GLN A 906 31.46 -21.94 5.59
CA GLN A 906 30.90 -22.93 4.66
C GLN A 906 29.75 -23.76 5.26
N ASN A 907 28.74 -24.07 4.44
CA ASN A 907 27.62 -24.95 4.80
C ASN A 907 26.89 -24.48 6.07
N CYS A 908 26.60 -23.18 6.19
CA CYS A 908 26.00 -22.58 7.37
C CYS A 908 24.62 -21.99 7.05
N ASP A 909 23.59 -22.48 7.71
CA ASP A 909 22.19 -22.17 7.41
C ASP A 909 21.57 -21.22 8.46
N PHE A 910 20.96 -20.14 7.97
CA PHE A 910 20.12 -19.21 8.73
C PHE A 910 18.68 -19.36 8.23
N VAL A 911 17.87 -20.15 8.96
CA VAL A 911 16.50 -20.49 8.53
C VAL A 911 15.46 -20.20 9.60
N GLY A 912 14.38 -19.52 9.23
CA GLY A 912 13.26 -19.29 10.14
C GLY A 912 13.56 -18.31 11.28
N ASN A 913 14.56 -17.44 11.16
CA ASN A 913 14.93 -16.47 12.20
C ASN A 913 14.18 -15.13 12.04
N GLU A 914 13.94 -14.46 13.16
CA GLU A 914 13.43 -13.09 13.23
C GLU A 914 14.57 -12.14 13.57
N ILE A 915 14.79 -11.08 12.79
CA ILE A 915 15.84 -10.09 13.05
C ILE A 915 15.29 -8.67 12.91
N TYR A 916 15.30 -7.90 14.00
CA TYR A 916 14.78 -6.54 13.98
C TYR A 916 15.42 -5.59 14.99
N ASP A 917 15.11 -4.31 14.89
CA ASP A 917 15.65 -3.27 15.78
C ASP A 917 17.19 -3.32 15.85
N THR A 918 17.82 -3.37 14.68
CA THR A 918 19.28 -3.37 14.54
C THR A 918 19.77 -1.99 14.09
N SER A 919 20.83 -1.51 14.73
CA SER A 919 21.35 -0.16 14.42
C SER A 919 22.02 -0.11 13.05
N GLY A 920 22.64 -1.22 12.61
CA GLY A 920 23.15 -1.46 11.26
C GLY A 920 22.41 -2.61 10.56
N GLY A 921 23.02 -3.26 9.58
CA GLY A 921 22.40 -4.35 8.80
C GLY A 921 22.08 -5.63 9.61
N ALA A 922 21.36 -6.58 9.01
CA ALA A 922 20.95 -7.81 9.71
C ALA A 922 21.99 -8.94 9.56
N ILE A 923 22.17 -9.47 8.36
CA ILE A 923 23.06 -10.60 8.07
C ILE A 923 24.11 -10.17 7.04
N PHE A 924 25.39 -10.30 7.38
CA PHE A 924 26.50 -9.96 6.49
C PHE A 924 27.37 -11.20 6.20
N VAL A 925 27.34 -11.68 4.96
CA VAL A 925 28.10 -12.85 4.50
C VAL A 925 29.33 -12.40 3.71
N GLY A 926 30.51 -12.56 4.32
CA GLY A 926 31.80 -12.18 3.78
C GLY A 926 32.32 -10.84 4.25
N ASP A 927 33.49 -10.47 3.73
CA ASP A 927 34.01 -9.11 3.81
C ASP A 927 34.78 -8.86 2.52
N ALA A 928 34.35 -7.87 1.74
CA ALA A 928 34.96 -7.55 0.46
C ALA A 928 36.39 -7.00 0.57
N THR A 929 36.86 -6.66 1.78
CA THR A 929 38.22 -6.21 2.06
C THR A 929 39.19 -7.35 2.39
N TRP A 930 38.69 -8.57 2.66
CA TRP A 930 39.54 -9.72 3.00
C TRP A 930 40.36 -10.20 1.80
N GLN A 931 41.63 -10.53 2.03
CA GLN A 931 42.62 -10.82 0.97
C GLN A 931 42.28 -12.01 0.07
N HIS A 932 41.36 -12.88 0.51
CA HIS A 932 40.90 -14.06 -0.22
C HIS A 932 39.45 -13.94 -0.70
N ALA A 933 38.74 -12.85 -0.40
CA ALA A 933 37.28 -12.77 -0.59
C ALA A 933 36.82 -13.02 -2.02
N ARG A 934 37.43 -12.32 -2.99
CA ARG A 934 36.86 -12.21 -4.34
C ARG A 934 36.95 -13.49 -5.18
N ALA A 935 38.13 -14.09 -5.28
CA ALA A 935 38.39 -15.29 -6.08
C ALA A 935 39.60 -16.06 -5.52
N PRO A 936 39.42 -16.82 -4.41
CA PRO A 936 40.52 -17.59 -3.84
C PRO A 936 40.99 -18.72 -4.76
N LYS A 937 42.26 -19.11 -4.64
CA LYS A 937 42.85 -20.22 -5.41
C LYS A 937 42.63 -21.61 -4.80
N GLU A 938 42.33 -21.66 -3.51
CA GLU A 938 42.08 -22.89 -2.76
C GLU A 938 40.63 -22.89 -2.28
N GLU A 939 39.95 -24.03 -2.41
CA GLU A 939 38.52 -24.16 -2.10
C GLU A 939 38.18 -23.83 -0.64
N LYS A 940 39.09 -24.14 0.28
CA LYS A 940 38.95 -23.86 1.73
C LYS A 940 38.82 -22.37 2.10
N TYR A 941 39.08 -21.44 1.19
CA TYR A 941 38.89 -20.00 1.45
C TYR A 941 37.61 -19.43 0.81
N TYR A 942 36.86 -20.23 0.04
CA TYR A 942 35.58 -19.78 -0.50
C TYR A 942 34.50 -19.77 0.58
N GLN A 943 33.52 -18.90 0.38
CA GLN A 943 32.27 -18.92 1.12
C GLN A 943 31.25 -19.75 0.32
N ILE A 944 30.93 -20.95 0.80
CA ILE A 944 30.19 -21.97 0.02
C ILE A 944 28.95 -22.43 0.80
N ASN A 945 27.80 -22.57 0.16
CA ASN A 945 26.58 -23.16 0.76
C ASN A 945 26.12 -22.47 2.05
N ASN A 946 26.23 -21.15 2.15
CA ASN A 946 25.72 -20.40 3.31
C ASN A 946 24.33 -19.88 2.96
N ASN A 947 23.25 -20.44 3.50
CA ASN A 947 21.90 -20.09 3.08
C ASN A 947 21.21 -19.16 4.08
N VAL A 948 20.39 -18.25 3.55
CA VAL A 948 19.54 -17.32 4.32
C VAL A 948 18.12 -17.47 3.77
N THR A 949 17.30 -18.29 4.40
CA THR A 949 15.96 -18.61 3.89
C THR A 949 14.85 -18.56 4.93
N ASP A 950 13.64 -18.18 4.54
CA ASP A 950 12.46 -18.17 5.44
C ASP A 950 12.62 -17.29 6.70
N ASN A 951 13.51 -16.29 6.66
CA ASN A 951 13.68 -15.33 7.75
C ASN A 951 12.70 -14.16 7.62
N TYR A 952 12.29 -13.58 8.75
CA TYR A 952 11.58 -12.31 8.82
C TYR A 952 12.54 -11.23 9.33
N ILE A 953 12.80 -10.20 8.52
CA ILE A 953 13.79 -9.16 8.84
C ILE A 953 13.14 -7.80 8.70
N HIS A 954 13.08 -7.01 9.77
CA HIS A 954 12.43 -5.71 9.73
C HIS A 954 13.02 -4.64 10.64
N ASP A 955 12.77 -3.36 10.36
CA ASP A 955 13.22 -2.24 11.20
C ASP A 955 14.74 -2.32 11.49
N ILE A 956 15.51 -2.56 10.43
CA ILE A 956 16.98 -2.66 10.47
C ILE A 956 17.63 -1.36 10.00
N SER A 957 18.90 -1.18 10.35
CA SER A 957 19.68 0.03 10.08
C SER A 957 19.05 1.32 10.62
N VAL A 958 18.42 1.27 11.81
CA VAL A 958 17.66 2.41 12.36
C VAL A 958 18.53 3.62 12.74
N GLU A 959 19.84 3.42 12.99
CA GLU A 959 20.82 4.48 13.30
C GLU A 959 21.89 4.69 12.21
N PHE A 960 22.35 3.61 11.56
CA PHE A 960 23.38 3.62 10.51
C PHE A 960 22.72 3.26 9.17
N ARG A 961 21.98 4.22 8.63
CA ARG A 961 20.91 4.02 7.64
C ARG A 961 21.32 3.56 6.25
N ALA A 962 22.61 3.40 5.99
CA ALA A 962 23.13 2.85 4.75
C ALA A 962 23.24 1.31 4.71
N GLY A 963 22.96 0.61 5.81
CA GLY A 963 23.11 -0.85 5.86
C GLY A 963 21.96 -1.58 5.15
N ALA A 964 22.31 -2.59 4.36
CA ALA A 964 21.34 -3.52 3.79
C ALA A 964 20.90 -4.58 4.81
N ALA A 965 19.70 -5.13 4.65
CA ALA A 965 19.21 -6.21 5.52
C ALA A 965 20.07 -7.47 5.36
N ILE A 966 20.28 -7.93 4.13
CA ILE A 966 21.14 -9.07 3.80
C ILE A 966 22.26 -8.59 2.88
N THR A 967 23.51 -8.75 3.31
CA THR A 967 24.70 -8.49 2.49
C THR A 967 25.43 -9.78 2.16
N ALA A 968 25.86 -9.97 0.91
CA ALA A 968 26.70 -11.10 0.50
C ALA A 968 27.85 -10.64 -0.41
N ALA A 969 29.08 -10.67 0.08
CA ALA A 969 30.23 -10.08 -0.61
C ALA A 969 30.61 -10.86 -1.89
N PHE A 970 31.01 -12.13 -1.76
CA PHE A 970 31.39 -12.99 -2.90
C PHE A 970 31.01 -14.47 -2.67
N PRO A 971 29.70 -14.78 -2.49
CA PRO A 971 29.25 -16.11 -2.12
C PRO A 971 29.22 -17.09 -3.29
N LYS A 972 29.35 -18.39 -3.01
CA LYS A 972 29.23 -19.49 -3.98
C LYS A 972 28.16 -20.48 -3.52
N HIS A 973 27.29 -20.90 -4.43
CA HIS A 973 26.21 -21.88 -4.17
C HIS A 973 25.32 -21.45 -2.99
N MET A 974 24.83 -20.21 -3.00
CA MET A 974 24.10 -19.58 -1.88
C MET A 974 22.65 -19.30 -2.26
N ASN A 975 21.72 -19.60 -1.36
CA ASN A 975 20.31 -19.26 -1.50
C ASN A 975 19.94 -18.13 -0.52
N ILE A 976 19.42 -17.02 -1.06
CA ILE A 976 18.75 -15.95 -0.33
C ILE A 976 17.27 -16.02 -0.74
N CYS A 977 16.51 -16.92 -0.12
CA CYS A 977 15.22 -17.33 -0.67
C CYS A 977 14.06 -17.38 0.34
N ASN A 978 12.86 -17.01 -0.09
CA ASN A 978 11.65 -17.05 0.73
C ASN A 978 11.74 -16.19 2.01
N ASN A 979 12.55 -15.12 2.03
CA ASN A 979 12.60 -14.21 3.19
C ASN A 979 11.51 -13.13 3.04
N GLU A 980 10.97 -12.64 4.15
CA GLU A 980 10.23 -11.37 4.18
C GLU A 980 11.12 -10.28 4.77
N VAL A 981 11.33 -9.20 4.01
CA VAL A 981 12.09 -8.03 4.45
C VAL A 981 11.20 -6.80 4.37
N TYR A 982 11.06 -6.10 5.50
CA TYR A 982 10.09 -5.01 5.69
C TYR A 982 10.71 -3.81 6.41
N SER A 983 10.33 -2.57 6.06
CA SER A 983 10.73 -1.35 6.78
C SER A 983 12.26 -1.21 6.95
N THR A 984 12.97 -0.98 5.84
CA THR A 984 14.44 -0.88 5.86
C THR A 984 14.94 0.43 5.24
N ALA A 985 15.87 1.08 5.93
CA ALA A 985 16.36 2.40 5.54
C ALA A 985 17.12 2.40 4.20
N TYR A 986 17.78 1.30 3.85
CA TYR A 986 18.46 1.07 2.57
C TYR A 986 17.99 -0.27 1.94
N SER A 987 18.76 -0.83 1.01
CA SER A 987 18.42 -2.05 0.25
C SER A 987 18.07 -3.27 1.11
N SER A 988 17.17 -4.15 0.63
CA SER A 988 16.95 -5.44 1.28
C SER A 988 18.12 -6.39 1.06
N VAL A 989 18.57 -6.52 -0.18
CA VAL A 989 19.73 -7.34 -0.54
C VAL A 989 20.79 -6.47 -1.21
N HIS A 990 22.03 -6.57 -0.72
CA HIS A 990 23.24 -6.01 -1.35
C HIS A 990 24.22 -7.15 -1.61
N THR A 991 24.57 -7.41 -2.88
CA THR A 991 25.50 -8.50 -3.21
C THR A 991 26.59 -8.07 -4.18
N GLY A 992 27.79 -8.62 -4.00
CA GLY A 992 28.95 -8.30 -4.84
C GLY A 992 29.71 -7.06 -4.39
N TRP A 993 30.90 -6.86 -4.96
CA TRP A 993 31.72 -5.67 -4.71
C TRP A 993 32.73 -5.40 -5.85
N GLY A 994 33.21 -4.16 -5.92
CA GLY A 994 34.34 -3.77 -6.78
C GLY A 994 33.96 -3.05 -8.07
N TRP A 995 32.70 -2.63 -8.23
CA TRP A 995 32.22 -1.76 -9.33
C TRP A 995 32.65 -2.31 -10.72
N GLY A 996 32.99 -1.44 -11.69
CA GLY A 996 33.41 -1.82 -13.04
C GLY A 996 34.70 -2.65 -13.16
N SER A 997 35.27 -3.13 -12.05
CA SER A 997 36.43 -4.03 -12.03
C SER A 997 36.08 -5.40 -12.63
N LYS A 998 36.72 -5.72 -13.76
CA LYS A 998 36.63 -7.02 -14.46
C LYS A 998 37.59 -8.09 -13.90
N ALA A 999 38.03 -7.96 -12.65
CA ALA A 999 38.82 -9.03 -12.02
C ALA A 999 37.96 -10.29 -11.84
N GLU A 1000 38.59 -11.47 -11.89
CA GLU A 1000 37.94 -12.75 -11.64
C GLU A 1000 37.15 -12.74 -10.32
N SER A 1001 36.05 -13.50 -10.26
CA SER A 1001 35.13 -13.54 -9.12
C SER A 1001 34.66 -14.97 -8.88
N GLY A 1002 34.56 -15.36 -7.61
CA GLY A 1002 34.12 -16.67 -7.16
C GLY A 1002 32.60 -16.84 -7.13
N THR A 1003 31.84 -15.75 -7.36
CA THR A 1003 30.39 -15.75 -7.23
C THR A 1003 29.70 -16.51 -8.35
N VAL A 1004 29.18 -17.70 -8.04
CA VAL A 1004 28.41 -18.56 -8.93
C VAL A 1004 27.29 -19.27 -8.19
N ASN A 1005 26.16 -19.46 -8.88
CA ASN A 1005 24.94 -20.09 -8.35
C ASN A 1005 24.47 -19.38 -7.06
N LEU A 1006 24.46 -18.04 -7.08
CA LEU A 1006 23.74 -17.25 -6.11
C LEU A 1006 22.30 -17.09 -6.58
N ASN A 1007 21.35 -17.52 -5.76
CA ASN A 1007 19.92 -17.48 -6.04
C ASN A 1007 19.26 -16.51 -5.06
N ILE A 1008 18.61 -15.46 -5.56
CA ILE A 1008 17.87 -14.47 -4.76
C ILE A 1008 16.40 -14.59 -5.15
N ASN A 1009 15.73 -15.62 -4.64
CA ASN A 1009 14.45 -16.08 -5.19
C ASN A 1009 13.28 -16.08 -4.20
N ASN A 1010 12.07 -15.81 -4.69
CA ASN A 1010 10.83 -15.86 -3.90
C ASN A 1010 10.83 -14.97 -2.64
N ASN A 1011 11.60 -13.89 -2.58
CA ASN A 1011 11.56 -12.99 -1.42
C ASN A 1011 10.39 -12.01 -1.53
N TYR A 1012 9.81 -11.62 -0.38
CA TYR A 1012 8.85 -10.52 -0.30
C TYR A 1012 9.54 -9.33 0.34
N LEU A 1013 9.78 -8.29 -0.44
CA LEU A 1013 10.60 -7.15 -0.09
C LEU A 1013 9.74 -5.89 -0.13
N HIS A 1014 9.52 -5.22 1.00
CA HIS A 1014 8.59 -4.08 1.01
C HIS A 1014 8.88 -2.98 2.03
N LYS A 1015 8.43 -1.75 1.74
CA LYS A 1015 8.81 -0.52 2.49
C LYS A 1015 10.34 -0.37 2.60
N ILE A 1016 11.01 -0.54 1.48
CA ILE A 1016 12.48 -0.52 1.37
C ILE A 1016 12.90 0.85 0.83
N LEU A 1017 13.98 1.42 1.36
CA LEU A 1017 14.38 2.81 1.08
C LEU A 1017 13.26 3.81 1.44
N ASN A 1018 12.47 3.49 2.48
CA ASN A 1018 11.35 4.28 3.00
C ASN A 1018 11.79 5.52 3.81
N THR A 1019 13.02 6.01 3.57
CA THR A 1019 13.62 7.15 4.28
C THR A 1019 14.10 8.19 3.26
N ILE A 1020 15.00 9.10 3.64
CA ILE A 1020 15.65 10.02 2.70
C ILE A 1020 16.90 9.44 2.02
N MET A 1021 17.27 8.19 2.35
CA MET A 1021 18.30 7.41 1.65
C MET A 1021 17.82 6.99 0.26
N PHE A 1022 18.73 6.91 -0.71
CA PHE A 1022 18.42 6.49 -2.08
C PHE A 1022 19.66 5.92 -2.78
N ASP A 1023 19.51 5.52 -4.06
CA ASP A 1023 20.58 4.88 -4.85
C ASP A 1023 20.99 3.50 -4.29
N GLY A 1024 19.97 2.79 -3.78
CA GLY A 1024 19.96 1.34 -3.53
C GLY A 1024 18.80 0.70 -4.29
N GLY A 1025 18.41 -0.54 -3.97
CA GLY A 1025 17.23 -1.18 -4.57
C GLY A 1025 16.61 -2.20 -3.61
N ALA A 1026 15.47 -2.80 -3.98
CA ALA A 1026 14.99 -3.97 -3.25
C ALA A 1026 16.05 -5.09 -3.31
N ILE A 1027 16.59 -5.31 -4.51
CA ILE A 1027 17.75 -6.17 -4.75
C ILE A 1027 18.78 -5.36 -5.53
N TYR A 1028 19.93 -5.11 -4.90
CA TYR A 1028 21.06 -4.38 -5.45
C TYR A 1028 22.25 -5.33 -5.67
N THR A 1029 22.79 -5.36 -6.89
CA THR A 1029 23.95 -6.21 -7.24
C THR A 1029 25.10 -5.35 -7.77
N LEU A 1030 26.34 -5.67 -7.41
CA LEU A 1030 27.52 -4.86 -7.74
C LEU A 1030 28.71 -5.68 -8.20
N GLY A 1031 29.29 -5.32 -9.34
CA GLY A 1031 30.54 -5.88 -9.84
C GLY A 1031 30.46 -7.29 -10.46
N HIS A 1032 31.57 -7.70 -11.07
CA HIS A 1032 31.64 -8.91 -11.88
C HIS A 1032 31.43 -10.19 -11.05
N THR A 1033 30.58 -11.09 -11.54
CA THR A 1033 30.39 -12.45 -10.99
C THR A 1033 31.21 -13.48 -11.78
N GLY A 1034 31.38 -14.69 -11.23
CA GLY A 1034 32.00 -15.82 -11.93
C GLY A 1034 31.04 -16.61 -12.82
N GLY A 1035 29.80 -16.13 -13.01
CA GLY A 1035 28.77 -16.82 -13.79
C GLY A 1035 29.08 -16.92 -15.28
N SER A 1036 28.19 -17.55 -16.04
CA SER A 1036 28.25 -17.59 -17.50
C SER A 1036 26.84 -17.59 -18.11
N LEU A 1037 26.73 -17.48 -19.43
CA LEU A 1037 25.42 -17.57 -20.10
C LEU A 1037 24.78 -18.97 -19.98
N ASP A 1038 25.57 -20.02 -19.72
CA ASP A 1038 25.08 -21.38 -19.46
C ASP A 1038 24.77 -21.63 -17.97
N ASN A 1039 25.16 -20.70 -17.08
CA ASN A 1039 25.06 -20.82 -15.62
C ASN A 1039 25.03 -19.41 -14.99
N LEU A 1040 23.88 -18.75 -15.14
CA LEU A 1040 23.61 -17.42 -14.58
C LEU A 1040 23.34 -17.51 -13.08
N ASN A 1041 23.55 -16.41 -12.35
CA ASN A 1041 23.00 -16.23 -11.02
C ASN A 1041 21.52 -15.80 -11.15
N GLU A 1042 20.67 -16.11 -10.18
CA GLU A 1042 19.22 -15.92 -10.29
C GLU A 1042 18.69 -14.80 -9.38
N MET A 1043 17.74 -14.04 -9.91
CA MET A 1043 16.92 -13.07 -9.20
C MET A 1043 15.47 -13.27 -9.65
N CYS A 1044 14.79 -14.29 -9.11
CA CYS A 1044 13.56 -14.82 -9.69
C CYS A 1044 12.41 -15.01 -8.68
N GLY A 1045 11.17 -14.77 -9.09
CA GLY A 1045 10.00 -15.03 -8.21
C GLY A 1045 9.80 -14.00 -7.08
N ASN A 1046 10.56 -12.90 -7.05
CA ASN A 1046 10.48 -11.94 -5.95
C ASN A 1046 9.27 -11.01 -6.12
N TYR A 1047 8.62 -10.65 -5.01
CA TYR A 1047 7.63 -9.57 -4.96
C TYR A 1047 8.22 -8.36 -4.24
N CYS A 1048 8.36 -7.26 -4.98
CA CYS A 1048 8.88 -6.00 -4.46
C CYS A 1048 7.74 -4.97 -4.42
N TYR A 1049 7.30 -4.57 -3.23
CA TYR A 1049 6.18 -3.63 -3.02
C TYR A 1049 6.64 -2.37 -2.30
N ASP A 1050 6.24 -1.21 -2.80
CA ASP A 1050 6.52 0.10 -2.18
C ASP A 1050 8.00 0.34 -1.82
N ILE A 1051 8.78 0.66 -2.85
CA ILE A 1051 10.25 0.80 -2.78
C ILE A 1051 10.61 2.26 -3.10
N GLY A 1052 11.16 2.98 -2.14
CA GLY A 1052 11.44 4.41 -2.23
C GLY A 1052 12.69 4.74 -3.05
N ASN A 1053 12.71 4.52 -4.37
CA ASN A 1053 13.89 4.83 -5.20
C ASN A 1053 13.58 5.24 -6.65
N MET A 1054 14.34 6.22 -7.17
CA MET A 1054 14.32 6.56 -8.61
C MET A 1054 15.29 5.71 -9.47
N PHE A 1055 16.29 5.09 -8.85
CA PHE A 1055 17.37 4.37 -9.52
C PHE A 1055 17.11 2.86 -9.66
N GLY A 1056 15.84 2.43 -9.76
CA GLY A 1056 15.47 1.03 -9.97
C GLY A 1056 15.01 0.29 -8.70
N VAL A 1057 14.04 -0.61 -8.87
CA VAL A 1057 13.65 -1.57 -7.84
C VAL A 1057 14.58 -2.79 -7.85
N LEU A 1058 14.75 -3.40 -9.02
CA LEU A 1058 15.80 -4.37 -9.30
C LEU A 1058 16.98 -3.60 -9.89
N TYR A 1059 18.10 -3.53 -9.17
CA TYR A 1059 19.22 -2.64 -9.51
C TYR A 1059 20.54 -3.41 -9.67
N PRO A 1060 20.84 -3.89 -10.90
CA PRO A 1060 22.19 -4.28 -11.28
C PRO A 1060 23.05 -3.02 -11.48
N ASP A 1061 23.89 -2.71 -10.50
CA ASP A 1061 24.78 -1.55 -10.49
C ASP A 1061 26.18 -1.88 -11.07
N GLU A 1062 27.10 -0.90 -11.08
CA GLU A 1062 28.33 -0.89 -11.89
C GLU A 1062 29.09 -2.23 -11.91
N GLY A 1063 29.30 -2.77 -13.12
CA GLY A 1063 30.08 -4.00 -13.33
C GLY A 1063 29.31 -5.31 -13.15
N SER A 1064 28.06 -5.28 -12.69
CA SER A 1064 27.22 -6.47 -12.53
C SER A 1064 27.07 -7.28 -13.81
N SER A 1065 27.20 -8.60 -13.69
CA SER A 1065 27.16 -9.51 -14.83
C SER A 1065 26.66 -10.92 -14.54
N TYR A 1066 26.17 -11.60 -15.57
CA TYR A 1066 25.68 -12.99 -15.54
C TYR A 1066 24.57 -13.22 -14.51
N TRP A 1067 23.47 -12.49 -14.71
CA TRP A 1067 22.23 -12.59 -13.94
C TRP A 1067 21.04 -12.91 -14.83
N LEU A 1068 20.13 -13.76 -14.34
CA LEU A 1068 18.79 -13.97 -14.84
C LEU A 1068 17.78 -13.24 -13.93
N LEU A 1069 16.96 -12.37 -14.52
CA LEU A 1069 15.83 -11.70 -13.85
C LEU A 1069 14.53 -12.18 -14.52
N ASP A 1070 13.78 -13.09 -13.88
CA ASP A 1070 12.53 -13.64 -14.42
C ASP A 1070 11.48 -13.89 -13.32
N ASN A 1071 10.19 -13.91 -13.67
CA ASN A 1071 9.09 -14.15 -12.73
C ASN A 1071 9.04 -13.17 -11.54
N ASN A 1072 9.56 -11.93 -11.66
CA ASN A 1072 9.46 -10.95 -10.57
C ASN A 1072 8.21 -10.08 -10.72
N VAL A 1073 7.65 -9.62 -9.60
CA VAL A 1073 6.55 -8.64 -9.54
C VAL A 1073 7.05 -7.38 -8.85
N VAL A 1074 6.95 -6.23 -9.52
CA VAL A 1074 7.37 -4.91 -9.02
C VAL A 1074 6.17 -3.97 -8.93
N ASP A 1075 5.72 -3.73 -7.71
CA ASP A 1075 4.63 -2.81 -7.39
C ASP A 1075 5.16 -1.48 -6.85
N GLN A 1076 4.83 -0.40 -7.57
CA GLN A 1076 5.18 0.98 -7.25
C GLN A 1076 3.92 1.86 -7.15
N THR A 1077 2.73 1.29 -6.87
CA THR A 1077 1.48 2.07 -6.71
C THR A 1077 1.55 3.13 -5.61
N GLN A 1078 2.25 2.83 -4.51
CA GLN A 1078 2.46 3.74 -3.37
C GLN A 1078 3.57 4.78 -3.61
N HIS A 1079 4.58 4.43 -4.40
CA HIS A 1079 5.71 5.31 -4.76
C HIS A 1079 5.92 5.41 -6.29
N PRO A 1080 4.92 5.86 -7.07
CA PRO A 1080 5.01 5.92 -8.53
C PRO A 1080 6.00 7.00 -9.00
N VAL A 1081 6.31 7.95 -8.13
CA VAL A 1081 7.19 9.09 -8.40
C VAL A 1081 8.04 9.38 -7.17
N TRP A 1082 9.36 9.42 -7.35
CA TRP A 1082 10.31 9.66 -6.27
C TRP A 1082 10.80 11.12 -6.26
N LYS A 1083 11.22 11.60 -5.07
CA LYS A 1083 11.67 12.97 -4.80
C LYS A 1083 13.02 12.93 -4.10
N GLY A 1084 14.03 13.50 -4.74
CA GLY A 1084 15.43 13.37 -4.32
C GLY A 1084 16.19 14.69 -4.22
N LYS A 1085 17.47 14.60 -3.85
CA LYS A 1085 18.37 15.75 -3.69
C LYS A 1085 18.51 16.55 -5.00
N GLY A 1086 17.71 17.61 -5.14
CA GLY A 1086 17.64 18.45 -6.35
C GLY A 1086 16.73 17.92 -7.47
N SER A 1087 16.13 16.73 -7.31
CA SER A 1087 15.29 16.09 -8.34
C SER A 1087 13.84 16.01 -7.88
N SER A 1088 12.96 16.79 -8.50
CA SER A 1088 11.51 16.73 -8.30
C SER A 1088 10.84 15.89 -9.37
N ASN A 1089 9.95 14.98 -8.95
CA ASN A 1089 9.03 14.23 -9.79
C ASN A 1089 9.72 13.29 -10.83
N VAL A 1090 10.65 12.43 -10.37
CA VAL A 1090 11.25 11.40 -11.22
C VAL A 1090 10.41 10.13 -11.13
N ALA A 1091 9.94 9.59 -12.26
CA ALA A 1091 9.15 8.36 -12.28
C ALA A 1091 9.97 7.17 -11.75
N ALA A 1092 9.36 6.35 -10.91
CA ALA A 1092 10.00 5.15 -10.35
C ALA A 1092 10.25 4.11 -11.45
N ARG A 1093 11.42 3.48 -11.42
CA ARG A 1093 11.88 2.52 -12.43
C ARG A 1093 11.81 1.11 -11.89
N TRP A 1094 11.32 0.16 -12.69
CA TRP A 1094 11.32 -1.24 -12.29
C TRP A 1094 12.73 -1.83 -12.31
N THR A 1095 13.55 -1.42 -13.27
CA THR A 1095 14.95 -1.82 -13.42
C THR A 1095 15.85 -0.67 -13.85
N HIS A 1096 17.14 -0.75 -13.50
CA HIS A 1096 18.11 0.32 -13.74
C HIS A 1096 19.50 -0.23 -14.08
N ILE A 1097 19.89 -0.08 -15.34
CA ILE A 1097 21.23 -0.41 -15.85
C ILE A 1097 21.84 0.90 -16.38
N HIS A 1098 22.66 1.55 -15.55
CA HIS A 1098 23.04 2.95 -15.77
C HIS A 1098 24.28 3.16 -16.66
N ILE A 1099 25.12 2.14 -16.82
CA ILE A 1099 26.44 2.22 -17.45
C ILE A 1099 26.82 0.92 -18.18
N ASN A 1100 27.68 1.04 -19.19
CA ASN A 1100 28.07 -0.05 -20.09
C ASN A 1100 29.01 -1.11 -19.47
N THR A 1101 29.50 -0.89 -18.25
CA THR A 1101 30.25 -1.91 -17.50
C THR A 1101 29.33 -3.01 -16.96
N ILE A 1102 28.03 -2.74 -16.79
CA ILE A 1102 27.00 -3.74 -16.53
C ILE A 1102 26.77 -4.52 -17.83
N ASN A 1103 26.84 -5.86 -17.77
CA ASN A 1103 26.88 -6.68 -18.98
C ASN A 1103 26.33 -8.09 -18.79
N ASN A 1104 25.91 -8.74 -19.89
CA ASN A 1104 25.41 -10.13 -19.87
C ASN A 1104 24.32 -10.40 -18.81
N ILE A 1105 23.35 -9.47 -18.71
CA ILE A 1105 22.12 -9.65 -17.93
C ILE A 1105 21.04 -10.18 -18.87
N VAL A 1106 20.27 -11.17 -18.42
CA VAL A 1106 19.16 -11.79 -19.14
C VAL A 1106 17.86 -11.50 -18.39
N TYR A 1107 16.88 -10.94 -19.10
CA TYR A 1107 15.53 -10.75 -18.59
C TYR A 1107 14.63 -11.83 -19.21
N GLY A 1108 13.95 -12.60 -18.37
CA GLY A 1108 12.95 -13.56 -18.82
C GLY A 1108 11.60 -12.91 -19.15
N ASP A 1109 10.74 -13.69 -19.81
CA ASP A 1109 9.47 -13.22 -20.35
C ASP A 1109 8.47 -12.80 -19.26
N ASN A 1110 8.55 -13.36 -18.04
CA ASN A 1110 7.46 -13.31 -17.06
C ASN A 1110 7.69 -12.28 -15.95
N ASN A 1111 8.33 -11.14 -16.25
CA ASN A 1111 8.42 -10.04 -15.28
C ASN A 1111 7.15 -9.18 -15.33
N TYR A 1112 6.64 -8.75 -14.19
CA TYR A 1112 5.42 -7.96 -14.03
C TYR A 1112 5.73 -6.66 -13.28
N SER A 1113 5.15 -5.53 -13.71
CA SER A 1113 5.38 -4.25 -13.02
C SER A 1113 4.21 -3.27 -13.13
N THR A 1114 4.06 -2.35 -12.18
CA THR A 1114 3.14 -1.21 -12.33
C THR A 1114 3.74 -0.08 -13.20
N THR A 1115 5.02 -0.18 -13.57
CA THR A 1115 5.73 0.85 -14.35
C THR A 1115 6.53 0.25 -15.51
N ALA A 1116 6.47 0.89 -16.68
CA ALA A 1116 7.31 0.58 -17.84
C ALA A 1116 8.71 1.23 -17.75
N GLU A 1117 8.91 2.13 -16.78
CA GLU A 1117 10.08 3.00 -16.69
C GLU A 1117 11.34 2.23 -16.33
N LYS A 1118 12.42 2.54 -17.05
CA LYS A 1118 13.68 1.81 -17.01
C LYS A 1118 14.84 2.67 -17.46
N LEU A 1119 16.06 2.20 -17.16
CA LEU A 1119 17.27 2.65 -17.85
C LEU A 1119 18.05 1.43 -18.32
N ASN A 1120 18.56 1.46 -19.54
CA ASN A 1120 19.44 0.42 -20.06
C ASN A 1120 20.55 1.00 -20.95
N ASN A 1121 21.71 1.20 -20.35
CA ASN A 1121 22.96 1.60 -20.99
C ASN A 1121 24.01 0.46 -21.01
N GLY A 1122 23.59 -0.77 -20.73
CA GLY A 1122 24.48 -1.93 -20.55
C GLY A 1122 25.02 -2.51 -21.87
N THR A 1123 25.94 -3.47 -21.76
CA THR A 1123 26.51 -4.20 -22.91
C THR A 1123 25.99 -5.65 -22.93
N ASP A 1124 25.65 -6.20 -24.10
CA ASP A 1124 25.18 -7.60 -24.24
C ASP A 1124 24.02 -7.98 -23.31
N ILE A 1125 23.09 -7.04 -23.09
CA ILE A 1125 21.87 -7.25 -22.29
C ILE A 1125 20.81 -7.93 -23.16
N GLN A 1126 20.38 -9.12 -22.77
CA GLN A 1126 19.21 -9.78 -23.37
C GLN A 1126 17.98 -9.23 -22.67
N TYR A 1127 17.47 -8.10 -23.16
CA TYR A 1127 16.41 -7.34 -22.53
C TYR A 1127 15.02 -7.77 -23.02
N GLN A 1128 14.10 -7.92 -22.07
CA GLN A 1128 12.68 -8.16 -22.28
C GLN A 1128 11.89 -7.18 -21.41
N ASP A 1129 10.88 -6.55 -21.99
CA ASP A 1129 9.99 -5.62 -21.27
C ASP A 1129 9.05 -6.40 -20.34
N PRO A 1130 8.68 -5.83 -19.17
CA PRO A 1130 7.77 -6.47 -18.25
C PRO A 1130 6.32 -6.35 -18.76
N HIS A 1131 5.44 -7.22 -18.30
CA HIS A 1131 4.01 -7.03 -18.41
C HIS A 1131 3.56 -5.91 -17.46
N VAL A 1132 3.04 -4.81 -18.00
CA VAL A 1132 2.75 -3.60 -17.23
C VAL A 1132 1.27 -3.53 -16.83
N TYR A 1133 1.01 -3.44 -15.51
CA TYR A 1133 -0.30 -3.34 -14.88
C TYR A 1133 -0.34 -2.10 -13.95
N PRO A 1134 -0.59 -0.89 -14.48
CA PRO A 1134 -0.40 0.35 -13.73
C PRO A 1134 -1.23 0.49 -12.45
N ASN A 1135 -2.35 -0.23 -12.36
CA ASN A 1135 -3.26 -0.21 -11.22
C ASN A 1135 -3.07 -1.41 -10.28
N ALA A 1136 -1.99 -2.19 -10.44
CA ALA A 1136 -1.76 -3.45 -9.73
C ALA A 1136 -2.89 -4.49 -9.93
N ASP A 1137 -3.56 -4.45 -11.09
CA ASP A 1137 -4.58 -5.40 -11.54
C ASP A 1137 -3.95 -6.72 -12.03
N TRP A 1138 -3.22 -7.38 -11.12
CA TRP A 1138 -2.32 -8.49 -11.41
C TRP A 1138 -3.01 -9.72 -12.03
N PRO A 1139 -2.42 -10.34 -13.08
CA PRO A 1139 -2.90 -11.61 -13.65
C PRO A 1139 -2.61 -12.80 -12.72
N GLU A 1140 -3.22 -13.96 -13.00
CA GLU A 1140 -3.12 -15.17 -12.15
C GLU A 1140 -1.66 -15.62 -11.94
N GLU A 1141 -0.81 -15.46 -12.94
CA GLU A 1141 0.63 -15.75 -12.89
C GLU A 1141 1.36 -14.85 -11.88
N ALA A 1142 1.11 -13.54 -11.93
CA ALA A 1142 1.68 -12.57 -10.98
C ALA A 1142 1.11 -12.79 -9.55
N GLN A 1143 -0.18 -13.09 -9.43
CA GLN A 1143 -0.80 -13.43 -8.14
C GLN A 1143 -0.17 -14.69 -7.51
N LYS A 1144 0.21 -15.70 -8.31
CA LYS A 1144 0.95 -16.87 -7.81
C LYS A 1144 2.34 -16.49 -7.29
N ILE A 1145 3.07 -15.61 -7.98
CA ILE A 1145 4.36 -15.09 -7.51
C ILE A 1145 4.19 -14.31 -6.18
N ILE A 1146 3.17 -13.44 -6.09
CA ILE A 1146 2.84 -12.71 -4.86
C ILE A 1146 2.51 -13.67 -3.71
N ALA A 1147 1.77 -14.76 -3.97
CA ALA A 1147 1.38 -15.74 -2.96
C ALA A 1147 2.52 -16.68 -2.54
N GLN A 1148 3.49 -16.95 -3.43
CA GLN A 1148 4.64 -17.84 -3.17
C GLN A 1148 5.86 -17.12 -2.57
N SER A 1149 5.87 -15.78 -2.59
CA SER A 1149 6.99 -14.98 -2.10
C SER A 1149 6.88 -14.65 -0.61
N GLY A 1150 8.02 -14.60 0.08
CA GLY A 1150 8.12 -14.43 1.53
C GLY A 1150 8.21 -15.77 2.27
N VAL A 1151 8.17 -15.70 3.60
CA VAL A 1151 8.32 -16.86 4.49
C VAL A 1151 7.29 -17.95 4.17
N ARG A 1152 7.72 -19.22 4.05
CA ARG A 1152 6.85 -20.37 3.77
C ARG A 1152 6.11 -20.87 5.01
N GLU A 1153 4.92 -21.42 4.82
CA GLU A 1153 4.00 -21.92 5.87
C GLU A 1153 4.67 -22.63 7.08
N PRO A 1154 5.62 -23.58 6.93
CA PRO A 1154 6.23 -24.25 8.08
C PRO A 1154 6.94 -23.31 9.07
N TYR A 1155 7.44 -22.16 8.57
CA TYR A 1155 8.17 -21.15 9.32
C TYR A 1155 7.33 -19.90 9.62
N ARG A 1156 6.26 -19.60 8.86
CA ARG A 1156 5.37 -18.44 9.12
C ARG A 1156 4.78 -18.45 10.53
N ASP A 1157 4.50 -19.63 11.06
CA ASP A 1157 4.00 -19.81 12.43
C ASP A 1157 4.98 -19.33 13.51
N ASN A 1158 6.27 -19.25 13.21
CA ASN A 1158 7.32 -18.89 14.18
C ASN A 1158 7.36 -17.37 14.45
N PHE A 1159 6.73 -16.56 13.59
CA PHE A 1159 6.79 -15.10 13.63
C PHE A 1159 5.44 -14.51 13.98
N ASP A 1160 5.47 -13.45 14.79
CA ASP A 1160 4.36 -12.52 14.84
C ASP A 1160 4.65 -11.28 14.00
N PHE A 1161 4.27 -11.37 12.72
CA PHE A 1161 4.45 -10.30 11.73
C PHE A 1161 3.93 -8.93 12.18
N GLY A 1162 3.02 -8.87 13.16
CA GLY A 1162 2.59 -7.65 13.85
C GLY A 1162 1.91 -6.63 12.94
N LEU A 1163 1.67 -5.44 13.48
CA LEU A 1163 1.26 -4.28 12.70
C LEU A 1163 2.42 -3.85 11.78
N GLN A 1164 2.17 -3.78 10.48
CA GLN A 1164 3.13 -3.28 9.48
C GLN A 1164 2.67 -1.94 8.89
N GLU A 1165 1.41 -1.80 8.51
CA GLU A 1165 0.91 -0.54 7.92
C GLU A 1165 -0.41 -0.07 8.54
N VAL A 1166 -0.65 1.24 8.47
CA VAL A 1166 -1.91 1.87 8.85
C VAL A 1166 -2.30 2.86 7.76
N TYR A 1167 -3.41 2.56 7.07
CA TYR A 1167 -3.93 3.39 5.99
C TYR A 1167 -4.97 4.37 6.53
N PHE A 1168 -4.73 5.67 6.37
CA PHE A 1168 -5.70 6.74 6.65
C PHE A 1168 -6.50 7.11 5.39
N PRO A 1169 -7.75 7.60 5.53
CA PRO A 1169 -8.44 8.32 4.47
C PRO A 1169 -7.62 9.50 3.96
N ALA A 1170 -7.66 9.77 2.65
CA ALA A 1170 -6.74 10.69 1.98
C ALA A 1170 -6.68 12.12 2.57
N GLU A 1171 -7.81 12.66 3.04
CA GLU A 1171 -7.88 13.89 3.84
C GLU A 1171 -9.09 13.81 4.80
N PHE A 1172 -8.90 14.15 6.08
CA PHE A 1172 -10.02 14.40 6.99
C PHE A 1172 -10.50 15.84 6.84
N LYS A 1173 -11.75 16.06 6.44
CA LYS A 1173 -12.37 17.40 6.39
C LYS A 1173 -13.35 17.58 7.52
N MET A 1174 -13.15 18.61 8.34
CA MET A 1174 -13.96 18.98 9.51
C MET A 1174 -14.37 20.45 9.41
N GLU A 1175 -15.55 20.83 9.89
CA GLU A 1175 -15.90 22.23 10.12
C GLU A 1175 -15.48 22.67 11.53
N VAL A 1176 -15.30 23.98 11.76
CA VAL A 1176 -14.96 24.50 13.09
C VAL A 1176 -16.08 24.19 14.08
N GLY A 1177 -15.75 23.44 15.14
CA GLY A 1177 -16.69 22.94 16.13
C GLY A 1177 -17.10 21.46 15.95
N ASP A 1178 -16.66 20.80 14.87
CA ASP A 1178 -16.87 19.36 14.69
C ASP A 1178 -16.03 18.53 15.68
N THR A 1179 -16.59 17.38 16.07
CA THR A 1179 -15.89 16.29 16.77
C THR A 1179 -16.10 15.00 15.98
N ILE A 1180 -15.01 14.28 15.65
CA ILE A 1180 -15.04 13.00 14.91
C ILE A 1180 -14.03 12.00 15.50
N SER A 1181 -14.32 10.70 15.39
CA SER A 1181 -13.32 9.64 15.65
C SER A 1181 -12.31 9.53 14.51
N LEU A 1182 -11.04 9.33 14.83
CA LEU A 1182 -9.99 9.06 13.84
C LEU A 1182 -10.11 7.62 13.30
N SER A 1183 -10.50 7.47 12.03
CA SER A 1183 -10.64 6.17 11.35
C SER A 1183 -9.40 5.77 10.56
N TYR A 1184 -8.97 4.50 10.65
CA TYR A 1184 -7.80 3.99 9.91
C TYR A 1184 -7.83 2.45 9.79
N ILE A 1185 -7.13 1.91 8.79
CA ILE A 1185 -7.09 0.47 8.49
C ILE A 1185 -5.70 -0.09 8.82
N PRO A 1186 -5.55 -0.87 9.92
CA PRO A 1186 -4.30 -1.54 10.26
C PRO A 1186 -4.12 -2.86 9.48
N THR A 1187 -2.90 -3.11 8.99
CA THR A 1187 -2.55 -4.35 8.28
C THR A 1187 -1.19 -4.92 8.68
N THR A 1188 -1.05 -6.23 8.49
CA THR A 1188 0.19 -7.01 8.62
C THR A 1188 0.69 -7.48 7.23
N SER A 1189 1.64 -8.43 7.23
CA SER A 1189 2.22 -9.08 6.05
C SER A 1189 1.16 -9.38 4.97
N LYS A 1190 1.48 -9.04 3.71
CA LYS A 1190 0.61 -9.19 2.53
C LYS A 1190 -0.71 -8.40 2.60
N MET A 1191 -0.74 -7.28 3.33
CA MET A 1191 -1.92 -6.40 3.48
C MET A 1191 -3.15 -7.09 4.11
N VAL A 1192 -2.92 -8.15 4.90
CA VAL A 1192 -3.98 -8.79 5.71
C VAL A 1192 -4.34 -7.87 6.87
N ARG A 1193 -5.62 -7.77 7.25
CA ARG A 1193 -6.05 -6.94 8.39
C ARG A 1193 -5.41 -7.40 9.71
N TYR A 1194 -5.08 -6.45 10.59
CA TYR A 1194 -4.45 -6.73 11.88
C TYR A 1194 -5.31 -6.27 13.08
N ASP A 1195 -5.52 -7.15 14.07
CA ASP A 1195 -6.34 -6.86 15.26
C ASP A 1195 -5.56 -6.01 16.29
N ILE A 1196 -5.70 -4.69 16.18
CA ILE A 1196 -5.13 -3.71 17.10
C ILE A 1196 -5.93 -3.52 18.40
N SER A 1197 -6.85 -4.40 18.77
CA SER A 1197 -7.69 -4.17 19.97
C SER A 1197 -6.89 -4.17 21.28
N ASN A 1198 -5.81 -4.94 21.35
CA ASN A 1198 -4.90 -5.00 22.50
C ASN A 1198 -3.61 -4.18 22.33
N VAL A 1199 -3.40 -3.56 21.17
CA VAL A 1199 -2.24 -2.70 20.86
C VAL A 1199 -2.42 -1.34 21.56
N ALA A 1200 -1.43 -0.93 22.36
CA ALA A 1200 -1.46 0.38 23.01
C ALA A 1200 -1.22 1.50 21.98
N LYS A 1201 -1.90 2.64 22.16
CA LYS A 1201 -1.97 3.74 21.21
C LYS A 1201 -1.73 5.08 21.91
N ALA A 1202 -1.01 5.97 21.25
CA ALA A 1202 -0.89 7.38 21.66
C ALA A 1202 -1.19 8.29 20.47
N PHE A 1203 -1.87 9.42 20.73
CA PHE A 1203 -2.35 10.35 19.71
C PHE A 1203 -1.77 11.75 19.97
N LYS A 1204 -1.09 12.34 18.97
CA LYS A 1204 -0.56 13.72 19.03
C LYS A 1204 -1.11 14.52 17.84
N SER A 1205 -1.47 15.78 18.05
CA SER A 1205 -1.73 16.74 16.97
C SER A 1205 -0.52 17.65 16.82
N ASP A 1206 -0.06 17.86 15.59
CA ASP A 1206 1.03 18.80 15.29
C ASP A 1206 0.62 20.27 15.52
N ASN A 1207 -0.69 20.55 15.56
CA ASN A 1207 -1.24 21.85 15.93
C ASN A 1207 -2.61 21.69 16.64
N PRO A 1208 -2.60 21.58 17.98
CA PRO A 1208 -3.81 21.49 18.80
C PRO A 1208 -4.76 22.69 18.69
N ASP A 1209 -4.28 23.88 18.29
CA ASP A 1209 -5.10 25.09 18.11
C ASP A 1209 -5.96 25.03 16.82
N ILE A 1210 -5.61 24.15 15.88
CA ILE A 1210 -6.41 23.85 14.68
C ILE A 1210 -7.32 22.66 14.96
N VAL A 1211 -6.75 21.51 15.34
CA VAL A 1211 -7.49 20.31 15.78
C VAL A 1211 -6.78 19.69 16.98
N SER A 1212 -7.48 19.51 18.09
CA SER A 1212 -7.00 18.71 19.23
C SER A 1212 -7.42 17.26 19.08
N VAL A 1213 -6.60 16.32 19.56
CA VAL A 1213 -6.96 14.89 19.70
C VAL A 1213 -6.90 14.47 21.17
N ASN A 1214 -7.81 13.58 21.60
CA ASN A 1214 -7.79 13.01 22.95
C ASN A 1214 -7.21 11.58 22.97
N ALA A 1215 -7.07 10.99 24.16
CA ALA A 1215 -6.51 9.64 24.34
C ALA A 1215 -7.32 8.50 23.68
N ASN A 1216 -8.58 8.74 23.29
CA ASN A 1216 -9.42 7.78 22.57
C ASN A 1216 -9.33 7.94 21.03
N GLY A 1217 -8.57 8.92 20.53
CA GLY A 1217 -8.53 9.25 19.10
C GLY A 1217 -9.67 10.14 18.62
N GLU A 1218 -10.44 10.78 19.51
CA GLU A 1218 -11.46 11.76 19.12
C GLU A 1218 -10.80 13.10 18.78
N LEU A 1219 -11.00 13.55 17.54
CA LEU A 1219 -10.56 14.83 17.00
C LEU A 1219 -11.60 15.90 17.29
N THR A 1220 -11.19 17.13 17.63
CA THR A 1220 -12.07 18.30 17.73
C THR A 1220 -11.45 19.50 17.03
N ALA A 1221 -12.17 20.11 16.09
CA ALA A 1221 -11.71 21.26 15.31
C ALA A 1221 -12.03 22.59 15.99
N HIS A 1222 -11.01 23.42 16.20
CA HIS A 1222 -11.10 24.70 16.92
C HIS A 1222 -10.95 25.93 16.02
N SER A 1223 -10.19 25.83 14.93
CA SER A 1223 -9.97 26.93 13.99
C SER A 1223 -9.66 26.43 12.57
N SER A 1224 -9.89 27.29 11.57
CA SER A 1224 -9.61 27.01 10.16
C SER A 1224 -8.11 26.86 9.90
N GLY A 1225 -7.69 25.80 9.20
CA GLY A 1225 -6.30 25.53 8.87
C GLY A 1225 -6.05 24.08 8.46
N THR A 1226 -4.79 23.68 8.42
CA THR A 1226 -4.38 22.30 8.16
C THR A 1226 -3.40 21.85 9.24
N THR A 1227 -3.60 20.65 9.76
CA THR A 1227 -2.72 20.02 10.77
C THR A 1227 -2.59 18.53 10.49
N LYS A 1228 -1.61 17.88 11.11
CA LYS A 1228 -1.46 16.43 11.09
C LYS A 1228 -1.84 15.84 12.44
N ILE A 1229 -2.43 14.65 12.40
CA ILE A 1229 -2.63 13.79 13.57
C ILE A 1229 -1.69 12.60 13.43
N LYS A 1230 -0.84 12.40 14.43
CA LYS A 1230 0.07 11.28 14.57
C LYS A 1230 -0.53 10.25 15.52
N VAL A 1231 -0.43 8.98 15.14
CA VAL A 1231 -0.81 7.84 15.99
C VAL A 1231 0.39 6.92 16.12
N ALA A 1232 0.91 6.80 17.35
CA ALA A 1232 1.91 5.81 17.71
C ALA A 1232 1.21 4.53 18.16
N PHE A 1233 1.61 3.39 17.60
CA PHE A 1233 1.15 2.06 17.96
C PHE A 1233 2.31 1.28 18.58
N MET A 1234 2.02 0.58 19.67
CA MET A 1234 2.99 -0.19 20.43
C MET A 1234 2.69 -1.67 20.28
N ASP A 1235 3.45 -2.33 19.42
CA ASP A 1235 3.20 -3.72 19.03
C ASP A 1235 4.51 -4.49 18.90
N ASN A 1236 4.58 -5.68 19.49
CA ASN A 1236 5.76 -6.55 19.51
C ASN A 1236 7.10 -5.84 19.83
N GLU A 1237 7.08 -4.99 20.86
CA GLU A 1237 8.21 -4.18 21.34
C GLU A 1237 8.71 -3.11 20.34
N VAL A 1238 7.98 -2.86 19.26
CA VAL A 1238 8.26 -1.82 18.26
C VAL A 1238 7.23 -0.69 18.36
N GLU A 1239 7.72 0.55 18.30
CA GLU A 1239 6.90 1.75 18.14
C GLU A 1239 6.73 2.06 16.65
N ARG A 1240 5.49 2.13 16.16
CA ARG A 1240 5.19 2.62 14.81
C ARG A 1240 4.32 3.86 14.87
N THR A 1241 4.85 4.99 14.42
CA THR A 1241 4.08 6.22 14.25
C THR A 1241 3.64 6.39 12.80
N PHE A 1242 2.34 6.55 12.60
CA PHE A 1242 1.74 6.90 11.31
C PHE A 1242 1.01 8.25 11.41
N GLU A 1243 0.89 8.98 10.29
CA GLU A 1243 0.29 10.32 10.26
C GLU A 1243 -0.85 10.46 9.23
N GLY A 1244 -1.93 11.14 9.64
CA GLY A 1244 -3.06 11.54 8.78
C GLY A 1244 -3.19 13.07 8.72
N THR A 1245 -3.60 13.61 7.57
CA THR A 1245 -3.78 15.07 7.38
C THR A 1245 -5.24 15.47 7.61
N VAL A 1246 -5.45 16.52 8.41
CA VAL A 1246 -6.76 17.09 8.72
C VAL A 1246 -6.82 18.54 8.22
N VAL A 1247 -7.91 18.87 7.51
CA VAL A 1247 -8.19 20.18 6.93
C VAL A 1247 -9.49 20.72 7.52
N VAL A 1248 -9.41 21.89 8.12
CA VAL A 1248 -10.56 22.67 8.61
C VAL A 1248 -10.72 23.89 7.68
N PRO A 1249 -11.77 23.97 6.84
CA PRO A 1249 -11.95 25.06 5.87
C PRO A 1249 -12.07 26.47 6.45
#